data_AF-A0A8J6VY56-F1
#
_entry.id   AF-A0A8J6VY56-F1
#
_cell.length_a   1.000
_cell.length_b   1.000
_cell.length_c   1.000
_cell.angle_alpha   90.00
_cell.angle_beta   90.00
_cell.angle_gamma   90.00
#
_symmetry.space_group_name_H-M   'P 1'
#
loop_
_entity.id
_entity.type
_entity.pdbx_description
1 polymer ?
#
loop_
_entity_poly.entity_id
_entity_poly.type
_entity_poly.pdbx_seq_one_letter_code
_entity_poly.pdbx_strand_id
1 'polypeptide(L)'
;MTINRAERKPTNLRIHVAAQQLIDALKTIPSHWALTPLQDKSPKRRGWQTEPSIPRSELTKLLQDEYWTGYGLRTGAVSGGVVAIDVDGLTTEPLLQQLSGGELPETVAWTSGKPGKRQLLYQIPTEVQEQLLDFNRSVLNEWQGYNCESGEILEFRYNRCQSALPPSRHPETGSYKWINSPTEVEVATAPQWLCDLLLQLANREQIAEQERQQNRIESDPTGDAYDIRNFAQYLDGYNPDGRRRGWATCKCPAHNGTSDDSLHIEHGTGAYKCHADCNSKTIYSAALELAIARGHQVPKDGQRQSRGDWLHSIRKQIAKAAKSCYRFDRTGTVKLEPEVQPDPVIEYEKGDRLKVWADAIKQGYKYILEQSGTGTQKSYDSGRVEPEMVGAKQIFYISEQHRNPTVDTLKSSNGWADLETKHNGLTREFRPNGETRLKRTVKGESHTIPPNCSRTGIIGTLRDKNVDGADSAAVICGTCPLREACSNSKGPGWGHLYERRNELPSPKLRLHPDSLPSPYDFDCSEIVSLWDEKGQHRITRSITVSLADLRQTFGEIAMRAPSTFKQLETLFEGLRSLLDGSTKIGLYGLSHAAVMALLPSEVTADIAAVERLLQPDLNFLNTTAQHGVDLADLPSHLRKKFSDRDPEATEKAAESIVKQWLPDLLRSLGNEGWGALNLSHEGLKITLLDTRSADIAKEAKANIFLDATLKREKLALMLGISPEEILVIRQKQSDHHNLDILQVASLGRLGMNRGNDQQQRVDAIIAHYKAQDATTKVIDFKRFTREGEGSWWVDSRGSNDFQQVKTLILGGIPCRNLGELEAEFTVLHGRAPKGGTEAIRRAMRCKNSLPSGVQPYFESEESADPEFREFVRQAILADIKQAIGRLRAHLRPDEQLRVIILGDFALDIPVTLIKASDITPEAATKEERTITAIKRAVATLKEQGKKITQQAIAELVGVTQGYISRFRELLQTLLNPNSKSNNSEAPPPTAEMAVVTDEAIAASSDYKQVLETIDEVFYEWLNPAQWGQFWQQLRADTQIRILEVLSLSLSPSEMRLLLPST
;
A
#
# COMPACT_ATOMS: atom_id res chain seq x y z
N MET A 1 -17.72 -46.48 -21.60
CA MET A 1 -16.27 -46.24 -21.73
C MET A 1 -15.54 -47.28 -20.92
N THR A 2 -14.58 -47.97 -21.53
CA THR A 2 -13.79 -49.03 -20.88
C THR A 2 -12.65 -48.40 -20.08
N ILE A 3 -12.50 -48.75 -18.80
CA ILE A 3 -11.32 -48.40 -18.00
C ILE A 3 -10.80 -49.71 -17.37
N ASN A 4 -9.51 -49.98 -17.54
CA ASN A 4 -8.88 -51.21 -17.08
C ASN A 4 -8.91 -51.33 -15.54
N ARG A 5 -9.33 -52.49 -15.04
CA ARG A 5 -9.10 -52.91 -13.65
C ARG A 5 -7.71 -53.54 -13.53
N ALA A 6 -6.90 -53.04 -12.60
CA ALA A 6 -5.76 -53.76 -12.02
C ALA A 6 -6.05 -53.99 -10.53
N GLU A 7 -5.72 -55.17 -10.03
CA GLU A 7 -6.31 -55.72 -8.79
C GLU A 7 -5.61 -55.26 -7.51
N ARG A 8 -6.41 -54.90 -6.48
CA ARG A 8 -6.12 -55.20 -5.06
C ARG A 8 -7.43 -55.42 -4.31
N LYS A 9 -7.66 -56.64 -3.78
CA LYS A 9 -8.79 -56.95 -2.89
C LYS A 9 -8.41 -56.75 -1.42
N PRO A 10 -9.30 -56.12 -0.64
CA PRO A 10 -9.44 -56.44 0.78
C PRO A 10 -10.92 -56.67 1.19
N THR A 11 -11.30 -57.92 1.46
CA THR A 11 -12.48 -58.33 2.27
C THR A 11 -13.81 -57.57 2.08
N ASN A 12 -14.65 -58.06 1.15
CA ASN A 12 -16.00 -57.54 0.81
C ASN A 12 -16.91 -57.18 2.02
N LEU A 13 -16.78 -57.84 3.18
CA LEU A 13 -17.70 -57.63 4.30
C LEU A 13 -17.58 -56.23 4.93
N ARG A 14 -16.36 -55.68 5.05
CA ARG A 14 -16.16 -54.32 5.60
C ARG A 14 -16.61 -53.22 4.62
N ILE A 15 -16.45 -53.48 3.33
CA ILE A 15 -16.88 -52.59 2.24
C ILE A 15 -18.40 -52.43 2.26
N HIS A 16 -19.15 -53.53 2.31
CA HIS A 16 -20.61 -53.46 2.36
C HIS A 16 -21.13 -52.73 3.61
N VAL A 17 -20.48 -52.89 4.77
CA VAL A 17 -20.86 -52.15 5.99
C VAL A 17 -20.62 -50.64 5.83
N ALA A 18 -19.49 -50.21 5.25
CA ALA A 18 -19.21 -48.79 5.04
C ALA A 18 -20.15 -48.14 4.00
N ALA A 19 -20.41 -48.83 2.89
CA ALA A 19 -21.38 -48.38 1.88
C ALA A 19 -22.81 -48.31 2.46
N GLN A 20 -23.22 -49.32 3.24
CA GLN A 20 -24.53 -49.35 3.86
C GLN A 20 -24.71 -48.22 4.89
N GLN A 21 -23.67 -47.91 5.69
CA GLN A 21 -23.68 -46.75 6.60
C GLN A 21 -23.89 -45.41 5.86
N LEU A 22 -23.23 -45.21 4.71
CA LEU A 22 -23.44 -44.03 3.88
C LEU A 22 -24.88 -43.97 3.32
N ILE A 23 -25.42 -45.10 2.86
CA ILE A 23 -26.78 -45.21 2.29
C ILE A 23 -27.86 -45.02 3.37
N ASP A 24 -27.64 -45.50 4.60
CA ASP A 24 -28.57 -45.29 5.71
C ASP A 24 -28.53 -43.85 6.22
N ALA A 25 -27.34 -43.25 6.35
CA ALA A 25 -27.22 -41.83 6.66
C ALA A 25 -27.84 -40.94 5.58
N LEU A 26 -27.76 -41.32 4.30
CA LEU A 26 -28.35 -40.58 3.18
C LEU A 26 -29.88 -40.40 3.31
N LYS A 27 -30.56 -41.28 4.06
CA LYS A 27 -32.00 -41.18 4.37
C LYS A 27 -32.33 -40.06 5.36
N THR A 28 -31.35 -39.63 6.17
CA THR A 28 -31.51 -38.56 7.18
C THR A 28 -31.18 -37.17 6.62
N ILE A 29 -30.54 -37.09 5.44
CA ILE A 29 -30.21 -35.82 4.80
C ILE A 29 -31.45 -35.27 4.06
N PRO A 30 -31.86 -34.01 4.28
CA PRO A 30 -33.06 -33.42 3.68
C PRO A 30 -33.17 -33.65 2.17
N SER A 31 -34.34 -34.07 1.69
CA SER A 31 -34.54 -34.51 0.30
C SER A 31 -34.34 -33.42 -0.75
N HIS A 32 -34.56 -32.16 -0.37
CA HIS A 32 -34.37 -30.97 -1.22
C HIS A 32 -32.89 -30.55 -1.37
N TRP A 33 -31.96 -31.14 -0.61
CA TRP A 33 -30.53 -30.91 -0.80
C TRP A 33 -29.99 -31.68 -2.00
N ALA A 34 -29.45 -30.95 -2.97
CA ALA A 34 -28.72 -31.51 -4.09
C ALA A 34 -27.33 -31.98 -3.63
N LEU A 35 -27.04 -33.26 -3.86
CA LEU A 35 -25.80 -33.89 -3.44
C LEU A 35 -24.97 -34.35 -4.64
N THR A 36 -23.66 -34.43 -4.46
CA THR A 36 -22.74 -35.07 -5.41
C THR A 36 -21.87 -36.10 -4.67
N PRO A 37 -21.57 -37.28 -5.28
CA PRO A 37 -20.72 -38.28 -4.65
C PRO A 37 -19.26 -37.83 -4.65
N LEU A 38 -18.53 -38.23 -3.62
CA LEU A 38 -17.15 -37.82 -3.35
C LEU A 38 -16.20 -39.00 -3.31
N GLN A 39 -14.98 -38.76 -3.78
CA GLN A 39 -13.82 -39.53 -3.38
C GLN A 39 -13.02 -38.67 -2.40
N ASP A 40 -12.93 -39.15 -1.16
CA ASP A 40 -12.56 -38.38 0.02
C ASP A 40 -13.36 -37.07 0.12
N LYS A 41 -12.67 -35.92 0.06
CA LYS A 41 -13.27 -34.58 0.05
C LYS A 41 -13.61 -34.06 -1.35
N SER A 42 -13.31 -34.81 -2.42
CA SER A 42 -13.32 -34.32 -3.80
C SER A 42 -14.48 -34.87 -4.63
N PRO A 43 -15.32 -34.02 -5.25
CA PRO A 43 -16.28 -34.48 -6.26
C PRO A 43 -15.52 -34.91 -7.52
N LYS A 44 -15.87 -36.08 -8.07
CA LYS A 44 -15.21 -36.65 -9.28
C LYS A 44 -16.11 -36.72 -10.51
N ARG A 45 -17.41 -36.40 -10.38
CA ARG A 45 -18.31 -36.29 -11.54
C ARG A 45 -17.94 -35.08 -12.40
N ARG A 46 -17.97 -35.24 -13.73
CA ARG A 46 -17.69 -34.14 -14.66
C ARG A 46 -18.87 -33.16 -14.67
N GLY A 47 -18.61 -31.87 -14.45
CA GLY A 47 -19.64 -30.84 -14.45
C GLY A 47 -20.54 -30.85 -13.22
N TRP A 48 -20.10 -31.44 -12.10
CA TRP A 48 -20.87 -31.55 -10.85
C TRP A 48 -21.39 -30.19 -10.34
N GLN A 49 -20.73 -29.08 -10.70
CA GLN A 49 -21.16 -27.72 -10.36
C GLN A 49 -22.51 -27.35 -10.99
N THR A 50 -22.73 -27.76 -12.24
CA THR A 50 -23.83 -27.28 -13.11
C THR A 50 -24.73 -28.39 -13.64
N GLU A 51 -24.41 -29.67 -13.41
CA GLU A 51 -25.32 -30.78 -13.74
C GLU A 51 -26.64 -30.65 -12.96
N PRO A 52 -27.79 -31.12 -13.50
CA PRO A 52 -29.02 -31.26 -12.72
C PRO A 52 -28.79 -32.07 -11.44
N SER A 53 -29.58 -31.84 -10.39
CA SER A 53 -29.44 -32.64 -9.16
C SER A 53 -29.73 -34.12 -9.46
N ILE A 54 -28.78 -35.00 -9.16
CA ILE A 54 -28.97 -36.43 -9.34
C ILE A 54 -30.01 -36.98 -8.35
N PRO A 55 -30.88 -37.92 -8.76
CA PRO A 55 -31.80 -38.56 -7.84
C PRO A 55 -31.06 -39.30 -6.73
N ARG A 56 -31.62 -39.32 -5.51
CA ARG A 56 -31.05 -40.09 -4.38
C ARG A 56 -30.90 -41.58 -4.71
N SER A 57 -31.75 -42.14 -5.58
CA SER A 57 -31.64 -43.51 -6.09
C SER A 57 -30.44 -43.74 -7.02
N GLU A 58 -29.98 -42.73 -7.76
CA GLU A 58 -28.72 -42.79 -8.52
C GLU A 58 -27.52 -42.66 -7.59
N LEU A 59 -27.57 -41.72 -6.63
CA LEU A 59 -26.52 -41.55 -5.63
C LEU A 59 -26.32 -42.83 -4.80
N THR A 60 -27.40 -43.49 -4.37
CA THR A 60 -27.32 -44.80 -3.69
C THR A 60 -26.62 -45.87 -4.53
N LYS A 61 -26.85 -45.92 -5.85
CA LYS A 61 -26.15 -46.86 -6.76
C LYS A 61 -24.67 -46.52 -6.87
N LEU A 62 -24.30 -45.24 -6.88
CA LEU A 62 -22.90 -44.81 -6.90
C LEU A 62 -22.19 -45.16 -5.59
N LEU A 63 -22.83 -44.95 -4.44
CA LEU A 63 -22.27 -45.28 -3.11
C LEU A 63 -22.14 -46.80 -2.85
N GLN A 64 -22.64 -47.67 -3.74
CA GLN A 64 -22.39 -49.11 -3.71
C GLN A 64 -21.03 -49.50 -4.35
N ASP A 65 -20.39 -48.59 -5.09
CA ASP A 65 -19.05 -48.76 -5.64
C ASP A 65 -17.99 -48.18 -4.68
N GLU A 66 -16.99 -48.99 -4.33
CA GLU A 66 -15.85 -48.64 -3.46
C GLU A 66 -15.10 -47.37 -3.88
N TYR A 67 -15.21 -46.96 -5.14
CA TYR A 67 -14.63 -45.72 -5.64
C TYR A 67 -15.15 -44.47 -4.91
N TRP A 68 -16.42 -44.50 -4.45
CA TRP A 68 -17.08 -43.37 -3.80
C TRP A 68 -17.10 -43.57 -2.28
N THR A 69 -16.46 -42.66 -1.56
CA THR A 69 -16.27 -42.76 -0.10
C THR A 69 -17.14 -41.77 0.68
N GLY A 70 -18.16 -41.20 0.03
CA GLY A 70 -19.00 -40.18 0.63
C GLY A 70 -19.85 -39.39 -0.37
N TYR A 71 -20.52 -38.38 0.14
CA TYR A 71 -21.32 -37.39 -0.60
C TYR A 71 -21.18 -36.01 0.05
N GLY A 72 -21.43 -34.96 -0.72
CA GLY A 72 -21.44 -33.61 -0.20
C GLY A 72 -22.53 -32.75 -0.80
N LEU A 73 -22.90 -31.72 -0.04
CA LEU A 73 -23.91 -30.74 -0.35
C LEU A 73 -23.39 -29.80 -1.45
N ARG A 74 -24.15 -29.68 -2.53
CA ARG A 74 -23.98 -28.60 -3.50
C ARG A 74 -24.71 -27.37 -2.95
N THR A 75 -23.95 -26.35 -2.57
CA THR A 75 -24.50 -25.12 -2.01
C THR A 75 -25.10 -24.20 -3.08
N GLY A 76 -25.86 -23.19 -2.65
CA GLY A 76 -26.55 -22.23 -3.51
C GLY A 76 -27.98 -22.62 -3.90
N ALA A 77 -28.46 -22.00 -4.97
CA ALA A 77 -29.84 -22.13 -5.46
C ALA A 77 -30.24 -23.59 -5.78
N VAL A 78 -29.28 -24.45 -6.17
CA VAL A 78 -29.53 -25.87 -6.46
C VAL A 78 -29.98 -26.69 -5.24
N SER A 79 -29.74 -26.19 -4.03
CA SER A 79 -30.25 -26.74 -2.76
C SER A 79 -31.20 -25.76 -2.06
N GLY A 80 -31.91 -24.92 -2.81
CA GLY A 80 -32.91 -23.98 -2.26
C GLY A 80 -32.36 -22.69 -1.67
N GLY A 81 -31.08 -22.35 -1.92
CA GLY A 81 -30.45 -21.13 -1.41
C GLY A 81 -29.64 -21.30 -0.13
N VAL A 82 -29.11 -22.50 0.11
CA VAL A 82 -28.25 -22.78 1.29
C VAL A 82 -26.82 -22.27 1.05
N VAL A 83 -26.31 -21.42 1.95
CA VAL A 83 -24.90 -21.01 2.03
C VAL A 83 -24.18 -21.84 3.11
N ALA A 84 -22.92 -22.18 2.89
CA ALA A 84 -22.04 -22.75 3.92
C ALA A 84 -20.94 -21.76 4.30
N ILE A 85 -20.70 -21.60 5.60
CA ILE A 85 -19.52 -20.92 6.16
C ILE A 85 -18.53 -22.01 6.58
N ASP A 86 -17.34 -22.01 5.99
CA ASP A 86 -16.23 -22.92 6.32
C ASP A 86 -15.22 -22.18 7.21
N VAL A 87 -15.18 -22.56 8.49
CA VAL A 87 -14.22 -22.06 9.49
C VAL A 87 -13.02 -23.00 9.48
N ASP A 88 -11.93 -22.63 8.83
CA ASP A 88 -10.80 -23.53 8.60
C ASP A 88 -9.66 -23.39 9.64
N GLY A 89 -9.97 -23.09 10.91
CA GLY A 89 -9.02 -23.22 12.02
C GLY A 89 -9.26 -22.31 13.23
N LEU A 90 -8.35 -22.35 14.21
CA LEU A 90 -8.54 -21.75 15.54
C LEU A 90 -8.55 -20.21 15.52
N THR A 91 -7.78 -19.59 14.63
CA THR A 91 -7.74 -18.12 14.47
C THR A 91 -8.88 -17.59 13.59
N THR A 92 -9.57 -18.49 12.91
CA THR A 92 -10.72 -18.19 12.05
C THR A 92 -12.02 -17.98 12.85
N GLU A 93 -12.15 -18.64 14.00
CA GLU A 93 -13.33 -18.52 14.87
C GLU A 93 -13.50 -17.11 15.49
N PRO A 94 -12.46 -16.43 16.02
CA PRO A 94 -12.55 -15.02 16.42
C PRO A 94 -12.91 -14.07 15.28
N LEU A 95 -12.45 -14.35 14.05
CA LEU A 95 -12.78 -13.54 12.86
C LEU A 95 -14.29 -13.64 12.55
N LEU A 96 -14.86 -14.86 12.61
CA LEU A 96 -16.29 -15.07 12.43
C LEU A 96 -17.13 -14.41 13.56
N GLN A 97 -16.65 -14.46 14.80
CA GLN A 97 -17.31 -13.78 15.93
C GLN A 97 -17.30 -12.26 15.80
N GLN A 98 -16.20 -11.67 15.30
CA GLN A 98 -16.14 -10.24 15.03
C GLN A 98 -17.06 -9.82 13.87
N LEU A 99 -17.16 -10.64 12.80
CA LEU A 99 -18.07 -10.40 11.68
C LEU A 99 -19.54 -10.43 12.10
N SER A 100 -19.90 -11.38 12.97
CA SER A 100 -21.28 -11.53 13.45
C SER A 100 -21.64 -10.62 14.61
N GLY A 101 -20.68 -9.88 15.20
CA GLY A 101 -20.87 -9.19 16.47
C GLY A 101 -21.17 -10.13 17.65
N GLY A 102 -20.88 -11.42 17.50
CA GLY A 102 -21.32 -12.50 18.40
C GLY A 102 -22.68 -13.12 18.06
N GLU A 103 -23.45 -12.54 17.12
CA GLU A 103 -24.80 -12.99 16.77
C GLU A 103 -24.79 -14.03 15.63
N LEU A 104 -24.61 -15.29 16.03
CA LEU A 104 -24.73 -16.47 15.17
C LEU A 104 -25.93 -17.32 15.63
N PRO A 105 -27.05 -17.35 14.88
CA PRO A 105 -28.13 -18.28 15.15
C PRO A 105 -27.63 -19.72 15.11
N GLU A 106 -28.09 -20.54 16.07
CA GLU A 106 -27.81 -21.97 16.06
C GLU A 106 -28.42 -22.62 14.82
N THR A 107 -27.65 -23.50 14.17
CA THR A 107 -27.99 -24.08 12.87
C THR A 107 -27.29 -25.42 12.67
N VAL A 108 -27.59 -26.11 11.57
CA VAL A 108 -26.90 -27.34 11.15
C VAL A 108 -25.40 -27.09 11.00
N ALA A 109 -24.61 -27.93 11.67
CA ALA A 109 -23.17 -27.73 11.81
C ALA A 109 -22.42 -29.07 11.88
N TRP A 110 -21.20 -29.13 11.34
CA TRP A 110 -20.35 -30.33 11.44
C TRP A 110 -18.86 -29.99 11.44
N THR A 111 -18.04 -30.97 11.82
CA THR A 111 -16.58 -30.86 11.83
C THR A 111 -15.94 -32.03 11.08
N SER A 112 -14.71 -31.82 10.60
CA SER A 112 -13.82 -32.91 10.20
C SER A 112 -13.24 -33.65 11.42
N GLY A 113 -13.38 -33.12 12.63
CA GLY A 113 -12.71 -33.60 13.85
C GLY A 113 -11.31 -33.01 14.06
N LYS A 114 -10.87 -32.07 13.22
CA LYS A 114 -9.65 -31.28 13.45
C LYS A 114 -9.95 -30.09 14.39
N PRO A 115 -9.01 -29.70 15.28
CA PRO A 115 -9.19 -28.54 16.16
C PRO A 115 -9.53 -27.26 15.39
N GLY A 116 -10.50 -26.49 15.88
CA GLY A 116 -10.93 -25.22 15.28
C GLY A 116 -11.66 -25.31 13.93
N LYS A 117 -11.84 -26.50 13.34
CA LYS A 117 -12.42 -26.63 12.00
C LYS A 117 -13.89 -27.03 12.04
N ARG A 118 -14.81 -26.17 11.58
CA ARG A 118 -16.26 -26.44 11.50
C ARG A 118 -16.92 -25.79 10.29
N GLN A 119 -18.02 -26.38 9.84
CA GLN A 119 -18.92 -25.77 8.86
C GLN A 119 -20.28 -25.49 9.48
N LEU A 120 -20.88 -24.37 9.06
CA LEU A 120 -22.21 -23.89 9.45
C LEU A 120 -23.05 -23.68 8.18
N LEU A 121 -24.32 -24.08 8.19
CA LEU A 121 -25.25 -23.77 7.09
C LEU A 121 -26.21 -22.65 7.46
N TYR A 122 -26.49 -21.77 6.51
CA TYR A 122 -27.59 -20.81 6.63
C TYR A 122 -28.44 -20.79 5.37
N GLN A 123 -29.74 -20.56 5.54
CA GLN A 123 -30.70 -20.45 4.47
C GLN A 123 -30.82 -18.99 4.04
N ILE A 124 -30.39 -18.65 2.82
CA ILE A 124 -30.53 -17.29 2.28
C ILE A 124 -32.04 -16.97 2.10
N PRO A 125 -32.54 -15.82 2.60
CA PRO A 125 -33.91 -15.37 2.38
C PRO A 125 -34.22 -15.24 0.89
N THR A 126 -35.42 -15.62 0.47
CA THR A 126 -35.84 -15.67 -0.95
C THR A 126 -35.60 -14.35 -1.68
N GLU A 127 -35.85 -13.23 -1.01
CA GLU A 127 -35.65 -11.85 -1.45
C GLU A 127 -34.17 -11.46 -1.72
N VAL A 128 -33.22 -12.22 -1.18
CA VAL A 128 -31.77 -12.06 -1.41
C VAL A 128 -31.25 -13.06 -2.45
N GLN A 129 -31.91 -14.21 -2.65
CA GLN A 129 -31.40 -15.29 -3.51
C GLN A 129 -31.16 -14.86 -4.97
N GLU A 130 -32.04 -14.05 -5.55
CA GLU A 130 -31.91 -13.55 -6.93
C GLU A 130 -30.68 -12.66 -7.10
N GLN A 131 -30.40 -11.80 -6.13
CA GLN A 131 -29.23 -10.89 -6.13
C GLN A 131 -27.90 -11.65 -5.99
N LEU A 132 -27.93 -12.85 -5.40
CA LEU A 132 -26.76 -13.73 -5.25
C LEU A 132 -26.68 -14.84 -6.32
N LEU A 133 -27.48 -14.80 -7.39
CA LEU A 133 -27.54 -15.87 -8.40
C LEU A 133 -26.18 -16.19 -9.04
N ASP A 134 -25.35 -15.16 -9.27
CA ASP A 134 -24.00 -15.32 -9.80
C ASP A 134 -22.90 -15.41 -8.73
N PHE A 135 -23.21 -15.17 -7.45
CA PHE A 135 -22.23 -15.30 -6.38
C PHE A 135 -21.85 -16.77 -6.16
N ASN A 136 -20.55 -17.08 -6.28
CA ASN A 136 -20.01 -18.44 -6.13
C ASN A 136 -19.49 -18.69 -4.72
N ARG A 137 -18.42 -17.97 -4.36
CA ARG A 137 -17.73 -18.07 -3.08
C ARG A 137 -16.83 -16.87 -2.84
N SER A 138 -16.51 -16.62 -1.59
CA SER A 138 -15.49 -15.63 -1.20
C SER A 138 -14.66 -16.16 -0.04
N VAL A 139 -13.40 -15.72 0.03
CA VAL A 139 -12.47 -16.03 1.12
C VAL A 139 -12.14 -14.73 1.84
N LEU A 140 -12.25 -14.73 3.17
CA LEU A 140 -11.90 -13.62 4.03
C LEU A 140 -10.80 -14.06 5.00
N ASN A 141 -9.65 -13.38 4.95
CA ASN A 141 -8.50 -13.64 5.81
C ASN A 141 -8.23 -12.51 6.81
N GLU A 142 -8.90 -11.36 6.65
CA GLU A 142 -8.75 -10.16 7.46
C GLU A 142 -10.11 -9.44 7.58
N TRP A 143 -10.46 -8.99 8.78
CA TRP A 143 -11.56 -8.05 9.02
C TRP A 143 -11.27 -7.20 10.26
N GLN A 144 -11.29 -5.86 10.12
CA GLN A 144 -11.15 -4.91 11.22
C GLN A 144 -9.94 -5.18 12.16
N GLY A 145 -8.82 -5.65 11.61
CA GLY A 145 -7.60 -5.97 12.37
C GLY A 145 -7.51 -7.39 12.93
N TYR A 146 -8.58 -8.18 12.85
CA TYR A 146 -8.54 -9.63 13.07
C TYR A 146 -8.01 -10.30 11.80
N ASN A 147 -7.06 -11.23 11.95
CA ASN A 147 -6.40 -11.91 10.84
C ASN A 147 -6.40 -13.41 11.07
N CYS A 148 -6.62 -14.20 10.02
CA CYS A 148 -6.31 -15.63 10.02
C CYS A 148 -4.80 -15.85 9.99
N GLU A 149 -4.31 -16.86 10.71
CA GLU A 149 -2.93 -17.33 10.58
C GLU A 149 -2.66 -17.96 9.20
N SER A 150 -1.38 -18.02 8.82
CA SER A 150 -0.94 -18.50 7.50
C SER A 150 -1.32 -19.95 7.23
N GLY A 151 -2.44 -20.16 6.54
CA GLY A 151 -2.96 -21.47 6.15
C GLY A 151 -4.34 -21.79 6.73
N GLU A 152 -4.89 -20.93 7.58
CA GLU A 152 -6.31 -20.92 7.96
C GLU A 152 -7.07 -19.88 7.11
N ILE A 153 -8.35 -20.12 6.83
CA ILE A 153 -9.22 -19.25 6.02
C ILE A 153 -10.67 -19.28 6.53
N LEU A 154 -11.40 -18.16 6.40
CA LEU A 154 -12.86 -18.15 6.47
C LEU A 154 -13.41 -18.14 5.04
N GLU A 155 -14.10 -19.19 4.61
CA GLU A 155 -14.67 -19.28 3.25
C GLU A 155 -16.20 -19.33 3.27
N PHE A 156 -16.84 -18.44 2.52
CA PHE A 156 -18.28 -18.42 2.28
C PHE A 156 -18.57 -19.12 0.95
N ARG A 157 -19.38 -20.19 0.97
CA ARG A 157 -19.65 -21.06 -0.19
C ARG A 157 -21.14 -21.04 -0.56
N TYR A 158 -21.46 -20.51 -1.72
CA TYR A 158 -22.82 -20.45 -2.26
C TYR A 158 -22.90 -21.22 -3.59
N ASN A 159 -23.26 -20.61 -4.73
CA ASN A 159 -23.48 -21.36 -5.96
C ASN A 159 -22.22 -22.06 -6.48
N ARG A 160 -22.38 -23.24 -7.10
CA ARG A 160 -21.31 -24.01 -7.77
C ARG A 160 -20.19 -24.50 -6.81
N CYS A 161 -20.43 -24.43 -5.51
CA CYS A 161 -19.58 -24.96 -4.44
C CYS A 161 -20.08 -26.31 -3.90
N GLN A 162 -19.22 -26.96 -3.12
CA GLN A 162 -19.45 -28.29 -2.54
C GLN A 162 -18.91 -28.33 -1.11
N SER A 163 -19.64 -28.97 -0.21
CA SER A 163 -19.22 -29.22 1.17
C SER A 163 -19.51 -30.66 1.59
N ALA A 164 -18.48 -31.39 2.00
CA ALA A 164 -18.59 -32.80 2.36
C ALA A 164 -19.39 -32.99 3.66
N LEU A 165 -20.42 -33.84 3.62
CA LEU A 165 -21.32 -34.06 4.76
C LEU A 165 -20.93 -35.31 5.56
N PRO A 166 -21.17 -35.35 6.88
CA PRO A 166 -21.12 -36.58 7.66
C PRO A 166 -22.06 -37.67 7.08
N PRO A 167 -21.67 -38.96 7.11
CA PRO A 167 -20.44 -39.54 7.65
C PRO A 167 -19.37 -39.78 6.55
N SER A 168 -19.30 -38.92 5.52
CA SER A 168 -18.32 -39.06 4.42
C SER A 168 -16.88 -39.14 4.90
N ARG A 169 -16.03 -39.87 4.16
CA ARG A 169 -14.62 -40.06 4.52
C ARG A 169 -13.84 -38.75 4.52
N HIS A 170 -13.13 -38.48 5.61
CA HIS A 170 -12.09 -37.46 5.67
C HIS A 170 -10.71 -38.16 5.74
N PRO A 171 -9.72 -37.79 4.89
CA PRO A 171 -8.47 -38.55 4.74
C PRO A 171 -7.68 -38.83 6.02
N GLU A 172 -7.72 -37.90 6.98
CA GLU A 172 -6.87 -37.92 8.17
C GLU A 172 -7.60 -38.32 9.46
N THR A 173 -8.91 -38.07 9.55
CA THR A 173 -9.71 -38.23 10.79
C THR A 173 -10.76 -39.33 10.68
N GLY A 174 -10.78 -40.06 9.56
CA GLY A 174 -11.75 -41.12 9.28
C GLY A 174 -12.99 -40.58 8.57
N SER A 175 -13.83 -39.83 9.27
CA SER A 175 -15.08 -39.28 8.73
C SER A 175 -15.43 -37.91 9.31
N TYR A 176 -16.20 -37.13 8.55
CA TYR A 176 -16.88 -35.94 9.08
C TYR A 176 -17.96 -36.35 10.10
N LYS A 177 -18.20 -35.49 11.10
CA LYS A 177 -19.12 -35.74 12.22
C LYS A 177 -20.01 -34.53 12.45
N TRP A 178 -21.32 -34.75 12.63
CA TRP A 178 -22.24 -33.69 13.02
C TRP A 178 -21.82 -33.06 14.36
N ILE A 179 -21.95 -31.74 14.45
CA ILE A 179 -22.03 -30.99 15.69
C ILE A 179 -23.52 -30.86 16.01
N ASN A 180 -24.29 -30.35 15.05
CA ASN A 180 -25.75 -30.23 15.06
C ASN A 180 -26.29 -30.95 13.81
N SER A 181 -27.04 -32.04 13.96
CA SER A 181 -27.57 -32.82 12.84
C SER A 181 -28.78 -32.13 12.18
N PRO A 182 -29.01 -32.24 10.85
CA PRO A 182 -30.24 -31.78 10.20
C PRO A 182 -31.51 -32.55 10.64
N THR A 183 -31.38 -33.58 11.48
CA THR A 183 -32.49 -34.27 12.15
C THR A 183 -32.83 -33.70 13.53
N GLU A 184 -31.99 -32.81 14.06
CA GLU A 184 -32.06 -32.28 15.44
C GLU A 184 -32.22 -30.76 15.43
N VAL A 185 -31.58 -30.08 14.48
CA VAL A 185 -31.56 -28.63 14.31
C VAL A 185 -31.89 -28.31 12.85
N GLU A 186 -32.80 -27.35 12.62
CA GLU A 186 -33.11 -26.88 11.26
C GLU A 186 -32.01 -25.94 10.73
N VAL A 187 -31.95 -25.73 9.41
CA VAL A 187 -31.05 -24.72 8.84
C VAL A 187 -31.63 -23.34 9.15
N ALA A 188 -30.97 -22.58 10.02
CA ALA A 188 -31.41 -21.23 10.36
C ALA A 188 -31.37 -20.29 9.15
N THR A 189 -32.30 -19.35 9.09
CA THR A 189 -32.25 -18.22 8.15
C THR A 189 -30.95 -17.43 8.34
N ALA A 190 -30.32 -17.03 7.24
CA ALA A 190 -29.12 -16.22 7.28
C ALA A 190 -29.42 -14.87 7.97
N PRO A 191 -28.64 -14.46 9.00
CA PRO A 191 -28.83 -13.16 9.64
C PRO A 191 -28.51 -12.03 8.67
N GLN A 192 -29.08 -10.83 8.92
CA GLN A 192 -28.96 -9.69 8.01
C GLN A 192 -27.50 -9.34 7.67
N TRP A 193 -26.61 -9.36 8.67
CA TRP A 193 -25.18 -9.10 8.47
C TRP A 193 -24.53 -10.04 7.44
N LEU A 194 -24.97 -11.31 7.39
CA LEU A 194 -24.45 -12.30 6.45
C LEU A 194 -24.99 -12.04 5.04
N CYS A 195 -26.27 -11.66 4.93
CA CYS A 195 -26.85 -11.25 3.65
C CYS A 195 -26.16 -10.02 3.07
N ASP A 196 -25.99 -8.97 3.89
CA ASP A 196 -25.33 -7.72 3.51
C ASP A 196 -23.88 -7.95 3.09
N LEU A 197 -23.14 -8.77 3.83
CA LEU A 197 -21.77 -9.15 3.51
C LEU A 197 -21.67 -9.89 2.17
N LEU A 198 -22.55 -10.88 1.92
CA LEU A 198 -22.54 -11.64 0.67
C LEU A 198 -22.91 -10.75 -0.54
N LEU A 199 -23.86 -9.82 -0.38
CA LEU A 199 -24.21 -8.84 -1.40
C LEU A 199 -23.04 -7.87 -1.68
N GLN A 200 -22.36 -7.38 -0.63
CA GLN A 200 -21.17 -6.54 -0.78
C GLN A 200 -20.05 -7.26 -1.53
N LEU A 201 -19.82 -8.54 -1.21
CA LEU A 201 -18.81 -9.37 -1.87
C LEU A 201 -19.15 -9.65 -3.34
N ALA A 202 -20.43 -9.95 -3.64
CA ALA A 202 -20.91 -10.14 -5.00
C ALA A 202 -20.76 -8.87 -5.86
N ASN A 203 -21.14 -7.70 -5.34
CA ASN A 203 -21.01 -6.42 -6.04
C ASN A 203 -19.55 -6.07 -6.35
N ARG A 204 -18.60 -6.37 -5.44
CA ARG A 204 -17.17 -6.17 -5.69
C ARG A 204 -16.64 -7.05 -6.82
N GLU A 205 -17.10 -8.31 -6.92
CA GLU A 205 -16.72 -9.21 -8.02
C GLU A 205 -17.32 -8.74 -9.36
N GLN A 206 -18.58 -8.29 -9.36
CA GLN A 206 -19.23 -7.71 -10.54
C GLN A 206 -18.53 -6.44 -11.04
N ILE A 207 -18.18 -5.50 -10.15
CA ILE A 207 -17.43 -4.28 -10.50
C ILE A 207 -16.07 -4.66 -11.08
N ALA A 208 -15.32 -5.57 -10.45
CA ALA A 208 -14.02 -6.01 -10.96
C ALA A 208 -14.12 -6.68 -12.35
N GLU A 209 -15.22 -7.38 -12.64
CA GLU A 209 -15.49 -7.95 -13.97
C GLU A 209 -15.92 -6.90 -14.99
N GLN A 210 -16.73 -5.92 -14.60
CA GLN A 210 -17.08 -4.76 -15.44
C GLN A 210 -15.86 -3.90 -15.76
N GLU A 211 -14.94 -3.71 -14.81
CA GLU A 211 -13.65 -3.05 -15.06
C GLU A 211 -12.77 -3.86 -16.01
N ARG A 212 -12.74 -5.20 -15.88
CA ARG A 212 -12.07 -6.08 -16.86
C ARG A 212 -12.72 -6.04 -18.25
N GLN A 213 -14.02 -5.72 -18.35
CA GLN A 213 -14.72 -5.56 -19.63
C GLN A 213 -14.52 -4.15 -20.22
N GLN A 214 -14.60 -3.09 -19.43
CA GLN A 214 -14.33 -1.71 -19.88
C GLN A 214 -12.86 -1.46 -20.26
N ASN A 215 -11.93 -2.19 -19.65
CA ASN A 215 -10.51 -2.11 -20.01
C ASN A 215 -10.17 -3.01 -21.23
N ARG A 216 -11.17 -3.58 -21.93
CA ARG A 216 -10.96 -4.21 -23.24
C ARG A 216 -10.83 -3.13 -24.31
N ILE A 217 -9.68 -3.10 -24.95
CA ILE A 217 -9.42 -2.22 -26.09
C ILE A 217 -9.96 -2.93 -27.33
N GLU A 218 -10.91 -2.31 -28.04
CA GLU A 218 -11.28 -2.75 -29.39
C GLU A 218 -10.03 -2.68 -30.29
N SER A 219 -9.78 -3.75 -31.02
CA SER A 219 -8.60 -3.88 -31.88
C SER A 219 -9.06 -4.23 -33.29
N ASP A 220 -8.55 -3.50 -34.28
CA ASP A 220 -8.74 -3.84 -35.69
C ASP A 220 -7.90 -5.09 -36.01
N PRO A 221 -8.50 -6.23 -36.39
CA PRO A 221 -7.74 -7.40 -36.80
C PRO A 221 -7.11 -7.22 -38.20
N THR A 222 -7.52 -6.22 -38.98
CA THR A 222 -7.14 -6.09 -40.39
C THR A 222 -5.61 -6.01 -40.55
N GLY A 223 -5.04 -7.01 -41.23
CA GLY A 223 -3.59 -7.07 -41.48
C GLY A 223 -2.75 -7.77 -40.39
N ASP A 224 -3.38 -8.36 -39.36
CA ASP A 224 -2.71 -9.30 -38.46
C ASP A 224 -3.19 -10.74 -38.69
N ALA A 225 -2.48 -11.49 -39.53
CA ALA A 225 -2.80 -12.89 -39.83
C ALA A 225 -2.72 -13.83 -38.61
N TYR A 226 -2.21 -13.36 -37.46
CA TYR A 226 -2.17 -14.09 -36.19
C TYR A 226 -3.34 -13.73 -35.26
N ASP A 227 -4.20 -12.79 -35.61
CA ASP A 227 -5.45 -12.60 -34.89
C ASP A 227 -6.41 -13.76 -35.18
N ILE A 228 -6.97 -14.37 -34.12
CA ILE A 228 -7.86 -15.52 -34.25
C ILE A 228 -9.10 -15.22 -35.10
N ARG A 229 -9.57 -13.97 -35.15
CA ARG A 229 -10.70 -13.55 -35.99
C ARG A 229 -10.43 -13.77 -37.49
N ASN A 230 -9.19 -13.55 -37.93
CA ASN A 230 -8.80 -13.68 -39.34
C ASN A 230 -8.68 -15.13 -39.81
N PHE A 231 -8.54 -16.09 -38.88
CA PHE A 231 -8.43 -17.51 -39.21
C PHE A 231 -9.51 -18.41 -38.61
N ALA A 232 -10.43 -17.86 -37.82
CA ALA A 232 -11.59 -18.57 -37.28
C ALA A 232 -12.46 -19.21 -38.37
N GLN A 233 -12.54 -18.59 -39.55
CA GLN A 233 -13.31 -19.09 -40.71
C GLN A 233 -12.85 -20.45 -41.25
N TYR A 234 -11.63 -20.89 -40.91
CA TYR A 234 -11.10 -22.21 -41.30
C TYR A 234 -11.44 -23.31 -40.28
N LEU A 235 -12.03 -22.98 -39.13
CA LEU A 235 -12.39 -23.92 -38.08
C LEU A 235 -13.72 -24.62 -38.37
N ASP A 236 -13.86 -25.86 -37.91
CA ASP A 236 -15.10 -26.63 -38.09
C ASP A 236 -16.29 -25.92 -37.43
N GLY A 237 -17.45 -25.93 -38.07
CA GLY A 237 -18.66 -25.29 -37.53
C GLY A 237 -18.64 -23.76 -37.46
N TYR A 238 -17.68 -23.09 -38.10
CA TYR A 238 -17.62 -21.63 -38.08
C TYR A 238 -18.90 -20.97 -38.60
N ASN A 239 -19.49 -20.14 -37.73
CA ASN A 239 -20.60 -19.25 -38.02
C ASN A 239 -20.18 -17.83 -37.60
N PRO A 240 -20.08 -16.86 -38.55
CA PRO A 240 -19.73 -15.47 -38.24
C PRO A 240 -20.82 -14.76 -37.44
N ASP A 241 -22.08 -15.16 -37.61
CA ASP A 241 -23.26 -14.67 -36.90
C ASP A 241 -23.65 -15.67 -35.79
N GLY A 242 -22.73 -15.87 -34.86
CA GLY A 242 -22.94 -16.74 -33.70
C GLY A 242 -24.14 -16.30 -32.84
N ARG A 243 -24.54 -17.13 -31.87
CA ARG A 243 -25.79 -16.93 -31.08
C ARG A 243 -25.91 -15.57 -30.36
N ARG A 244 -24.83 -14.80 -30.24
CA ARG A 244 -24.82 -13.43 -29.73
C ARG A 244 -24.25 -12.48 -30.80
N ARG A 245 -24.93 -11.35 -31.00
CA ARG A 245 -24.49 -10.27 -31.89
C ARG A 245 -23.07 -9.83 -31.49
N GLY A 246 -22.16 -9.71 -32.46
CA GLY A 246 -20.75 -9.37 -32.21
C GLY A 246 -19.84 -10.55 -31.85
N TRP A 247 -20.32 -11.79 -31.94
CA TRP A 247 -19.53 -13.00 -31.68
C TRP A 247 -19.67 -14.04 -32.79
N ALA A 248 -18.55 -14.58 -33.25
CA ALA A 248 -18.52 -15.81 -34.04
C ALA A 248 -18.49 -17.05 -33.13
N THR A 249 -19.04 -18.16 -33.61
CA THR A 249 -18.99 -19.47 -32.94
C THR A 249 -18.41 -20.52 -33.87
N CYS A 250 -17.64 -21.45 -33.33
CA CYS A 250 -17.06 -22.59 -34.05
C CYS A 250 -16.79 -23.74 -33.09
N LYS A 251 -16.37 -24.89 -33.62
CA LYS A 251 -15.93 -26.05 -32.85
C LYS A 251 -14.54 -25.78 -32.27
N CYS A 252 -14.38 -26.00 -30.96
CA CYS A 252 -13.09 -25.85 -30.30
C CYS A 252 -12.12 -26.96 -30.73
N PRO A 253 -11.00 -26.68 -31.42
CA PRO A 253 -10.08 -27.73 -31.88
C PRO A 253 -9.24 -28.34 -30.74
N ALA A 254 -9.10 -27.64 -29.61
CA ALA A 254 -8.35 -28.12 -28.44
C ALA A 254 -9.01 -29.28 -27.67
N HIS A 255 -10.30 -29.56 -27.90
CA HIS A 255 -10.95 -30.74 -27.36
C HIS A 255 -11.88 -31.33 -28.42
N ASN A 256 -11.79 -32.64 -28.66
CA ASN A 256 -12.54 -33.29 -29.74
C ASN A 256 -14.01 -33.56 -29.33
N GLY A 257 -14.76 -32.47 -29.08
CA GLY A 257 -16.14 -32.49 -28.63
C GLY A 257 -17.15 -32.69 -29.76
N THR A 258 -18.41 -32.93 -29.39
CA THR A 258 -19.53 -33.13 -30.34
C THR A 258 -20.35 -31.86 -30.62
N SER A 259 -20.05 -30.73 -29.99
CA SER A 259 -20.71 -29.44 -30.25
C SER A 259 -19.87 -28.59 -31.19
N ASP A 260 -20.51 -28.13 -32.26
CA ASP A 260 -19.90 -27.33 -33.33
C ASP A 260 -19.92 -25.82 -33.00
N ASP A 261 -20.44 -25.44 -31.82
CA ASP A 261 -20.45 -24.08 -31.25
C ASP A 261 -19.62 -23.98 -29.95
N SER A 262 -18.70 -24.91 -29.73
CA SER A 262 -17.97 -25.05 -28.45
C SER A 262 -16.88 -23.98 -28.18
N LEU A 263 -16.50 -23.17 -29.18
CA LEU A 263 -15.57 -22.04 -29.09
C LEU A 263 -16.25 -20.76 -29.59
N HIS A 264 -16.24 -19.74 -28.74
CA HIS A 264 -16.81 -18.41 -29.01
C HIS A 264 -15.68 -17.40 -29.18
N ILE A 265 -15.77 -16.53 -30.20
CA ILE A 265 -14.75 -15.54 -30.56
C ILE A 265 -15.43 -14.16 -30.72
N GLU A 266 -14.95 -13.14 -30.02
CA GLU A 266 -15.51 -11.78 -30.00
C GLU A 266 -14.96 -10.95 -31.17
N HIS A 267 -15.84 -10.41 -32.02
CA HIS A 267 -15.43 -9.66 -33.22
C HIS A 267 -14.68 -8.36 -32.89
N GLY A 268 -15.05 -7.65 -31.82
CA GLY A 268 -14.44 -6.35 -31.47
C GLY A 268 -13.04 -6.42 -30.85
N THR A 269 -12.71 -7.53 -30.15
CA THR A 269 -11.49 -7.61 -29.32
C THR A 269 -10.55 -8.75 -29.69
N GLY A 270 -11.03 -9.75 -30.44
CA GLY A 270 -10.31 -11.00 -30.68
C GLY A 270 -10.25 -11.92 -29.47
N ALA A 271 -10.90 -11.59 -28.35
CA ALA A 271 -10.99 -12.47 -27.19
C ALA A 271 -11.83 -13.72 -27.51
N TYR A 272 -11.45 -14.86 -26.96
CA TYR A 272 -12.13 -16.13 -27.22
C TYR A 272 -12.23 -17.00 -25.96
N LYS A 273 -13.34 -17.75 -25.86
CA LYS A 273 -13.60 -18.68 -24.75
C LYS A 273 -14.22 -19.97 -25.27
N CYS A 274 -13.76 -21.10 -24.72
CA CYS A 274 -14.33 -22.42 -24.94
C CYS A 274 -15.32 -22.79 -23.82
N HIS A 275 -16.46 -23.38 -24.17
CA HIS A 275 -17.46 -23.86 -23.21
C HIS A 275 -16.97 -24.97 -22.27
N ALA A 276 -15.92 -25.70 -22.66
CA ALA A 276 -15.26 -26.72 -21.84
C ALA A 276 -14.10 -26.16 -20.99
N ASP A 277 -13.96 -24.83 -20.89
CA ASP A 277 -12.87 -24.11 -20.19
C ASP A 277 -11.46 -24.63 -20.55
N CYS A 278 -11.25 -24.97 -21.83
CA CYS A 278 -9.92 -25.34 -22.34
C CYS A 278 -8.92 -24.19 -22.19
N ASN A 279 -7.64 -24.52 -21.98
CA ASN A 279 -6.60 -23.50 -21.83
C ASN A 279 -6.47 -22.64 -23.11
N SER A 280 -6.54 -21.32 -22.96
CA SER A 280 -6.56 -20.38 -24.09
C SER A 280 -5.37 -20.51 -25.04
N LYS A 281 -4.18 -20.91 -24.55
CA LYS A 281 -3.01 -21.14 -25.41
C LYS A 281 -3.20 -22.38 -26.29
N THR A 282 -3.74 -23.45 -25.72
CA THR A 282 -4.02 -24.71 -26.43
C THR A 282 -5.15 -24.55 -27.44
N ILE A 283 -6.16 -23.74 -27.13
CA ILE A 283 -7.22 -23.36 -28.10
C ILE A 283 -6.58 -22.66 -29.30
N TYR A 284 -5.78 -21.62 -29.05
CA TYR A 284 -5.19 -20.82 -30.10
C TYR A 284 -4.21 -21.60 -30.98
N SER A 285 -3.32 -22.41 -30.39
CA SER A 285 -2.37 -23.22 -31.17
C SER A 285 -3.08 -24.23 -32.05
N ALA A 286 -4.06 -24.97 -31.51
CA ALA A 286 -4.81 -25.96 -32.27
C ALA A 286 -5.69 -25.30 -33.36
N ALA A 287 -6.20 -24.10 -33.12
CA ALA A 287 -6.96 -23.33 -34.10
C ALA A 287 -6.07 -22.80 -35.24
N LEU A 288 -4.91 -22.25 -34.91
CA LEU A 288 -3.96 -21.74 -35.89
C LEU A 288 -3.36 -22.88 -36.74
N GLU A 289 -3.00 -24.01 -36.13
CA GLU A 289 -2.53 -25.21 -36.83
C GLU A 289 -3.59 -25.75 -37.80
N LEU A 290 -4.85 -25.87 -37.36
CA LEU A 290 -5.96 -26.34 -38.21
C LEU A 290 -6.24 -25.36 -39.36
N ALA A 291 -6.15 -24.05 -39.11
CA ALA A 291 -6.34 -23.04 -40.14
C ALA A 291 -5.22 -23.02 -41.17
N ILE A 292 -3.95 -23.12 -40.74
CA ILE A 292 -2.79 -23.21 -41.64
C ILE A 292 -2.88 -24.49 -42.49
N ALA A 293 -3.25 -25.62 -41.89
CA ALA A 293 -3.48 -26.87 -42.62
C ALA A 293 -4.61 -26.79 -43.67
N ARG A 294 -5.53 -25.82 -43.51
CA ARG A 294 -6.65 -25.52 -44.43
C ARG A 294 -6.39 -24.32 -45.34
N GLY A 295 -5.14 -23.84 -45.40
CA GLY A 295 -4.70 -22.83 -46.35
C GLY A 295 -4.70 -21.38 -45.84
N HIS A 296 -4.90 -21.14 -44.55
CA HIS A 296 -4.67 -19.82 -43.96
C HIS A 296 -3.20 -19.41 -44.11
N GLN A 297 -2.95 -18.24 -44.71
CA GLN A 297 -1.60 -17.75 -44.96
C GLN A 297 -1.16 -16.79 -43.85
N VAL A 298 -0.33 -17.28 -42.93
CA VAL A 298 0.46 -16.43 -42.04
C VAL A 298 1.73 -15.95 -42.76
N PRO A 299 2.11 -14.66 -42.65
CA PRO A 299 3.39 -14.16 -43.14
C PRO A 299 4.54 -14.98 -42.54
N LYS A 300 5.51 -15.39 -43.36
CA LYS A 300 6.73 -16.02 -42.83
C LYS A 300 7.56 -14.96 -42.14
N ASP A 301 7.69 -15.04 -40.81
CA ASP A 301 8.45 -14.12 -39.95
C ASP A 301 9.77 -13.67 -40.61
N GLY A 302 9.80 -12.43 -41.09
CA GLY A 302 10.85 -11.94 -41.99
C GLY A 302 10.57 -10.62 -42.69
N GLN A 303 9.29 -10.23 -42.88
CA GLN A 303 8.93 -8.98 -43.56
C GLN A 303 7.81 -8.21 -42.84
N ARG A 304 8.20 -7.44 -41.81
CA ARG A 304 7.47 -6.22 -41.43
C ARG A 304 8.45 -5.04 -41.51
N GLN A 305 8.28 -4.21 -42.53
CA GLN A 305 8.98 -2.92 -42.60
C GLN A 305 8.40 -1.97 -41.54
N SER A 306 9.23 -1.41 -40.68
CA SER A 306 9.17 0.03 -40.38
C SER A 306 10.51 0.52 -39.85
N ARG A 307 10.83 1.78 -40.12
CA ARG A 307 12.08 2.44 -39.73
C ARG A 307 11.96 3.00 -38.30
N GLY A 308 13.05 2.99 -37.53
CA GLY A 308 13.26 3.93 -36.41
C GLY A 308 12.97 3.44 -34.99
N ASP A 309 11.77 2.92 -34.70
CA ASP A 309 11.30 2.84 -33.29
C ASP A 309 11.79 1.62 -32.47
N TRP A 310 12.33 0.58 -33.12
CA TRP A 310 12.81 -0.64 -32.44
C TRP A 310 13.91 -0.34 -31.40
N LEU A 311 14.91 0.47 -31.75
CA LEU A 311 16.02 0.85 -30.86
C LEU A 311 15.56 1.74 -29.69
N HIS A 312 14.51 2.53 -29.88
CA HIS A 312 13.85 3.26 -28.80
C HIS A 312 13.13 2.31 -27.83
N SER A 313 12.41 1.32 -28.37
CA SER A 313 11.73 0.29 -27.58
C SER A 313 12.71 -0.60 -26.79
N ILE A 314 13.85 -0.98 -27.39
CA ILE A 314 14.92 -1.70 -26.69
C ILE A 314 15.59 -0.84 -25.62
N ARG A 315 15.90 0.45 -25.86
CA ARG A 315 16.36 1.35 -24.77
C ARG A 315 15.34 1.42 -23.63
N LYS A 316 14.04 1.48 -23.94
CA LYS A 316 12.94 1.49 -22.95
C LYS A 316 12.80 0.15 -22.22
N GLN A 317 13.04 -0.99 -22.88
CA GLN A 317 13.05 -2.31 -22.25
C GLN A 317 14.32 -2.59 -21.44
N ILE A 318 15.50 -2.12 -21.85
CA ILE A 318 16.74 -2.19 -21.07
C ILE A 318 16.61 -1.32 -19.82
N ALA A 319 16.05 -0.11 -19.92
CA ALA A 319 15.71 0.71 -18.75
C ALA A 319 14.68 0.03 -17.81
N LYS A 320 13.77 -0.78 -18.37
CA LYS A 320 12.76 -1.55 -17.62
C LYS A 320 13.28 -2.88 -17.07
N ALA A 321 14.35 -3.43 -17.64
CA ALA A 321 15.02 -4.67 -17.22
C ALA A 321 16.16 -4.41 -16.22
N ALA A 322 16.80 -3.23 -16.26
CA ALA A 322 17.72 -2.72 -15.24
C ALA A 322 16.99 -2.33 -13.92
N LYS A 323 15.93 -3.05 -13.56
CA LYS A 323 15.17 -2.92 -12.30
C LYS A 323 15.76 -3.76 -11.17
N SER A 324 17.03 -4.15 -11.28
CA SER A 324 17.85 -4.30 -10.08
C SER A 324 18.11 -2.90 -9.53
N CYS A 325 17.80 -2.75 -8.25
CA CYS A 325 18.41 -1.76 -7.37
C CYS A 325 19.90 -1.55 -7.72
N TYR A 326 20.33 -0.27 -7.67
CA TYR A 326 21.70 0.20 -7.79
C TYR A 326 22.31 0.08 -9.19
N ARG A 327 22.61 1.22 -9.81
CA ARG A 327 23.15 1.32 -11.17
C ARG A 327 24.48 2.06 -11.20
N PHE A 328 25.21 1.81 -12.28
CA PHE A 328 26.57 2.28 -12.53
C PHE A 328 26.66 2.82 -13.95
N ASP A 329 27.00 4.10 -14.11
CA ASP A 329 27.35 4.66 -15.42
C ASP A 329 28.89 4.85 -15.48
N ARG A 330 29.51 4.54 -16.63
CA ARG A 330 30.97 4.63 -16.87
C ARG A 330 31.44 6.04 -17.29
N THR A 331 30.54 7.02 -17.31
CA THR A 331 30.82 8.41 -17.70
C THR A 331 29.96 9.39 -16.89
N GLY A 332 30.42 10.64 -16.74
CA GLY A 332 29.79 11.68 -15.91
C GLY A 332 28.49 12.26 -16.46
N THR A 333 27.65 11.46 -17.12
CA THR A 333 26.36 11.85 -17.72
C THR A 333 25.16 11.62 -16.79
N VAL A 334 25.38 11.28 -15.51
CA VAL A 334 24.34 11.41 -14.49
C VAL A 334 24.11 12.89 -14.22
N LYS A 335 22.91 13.39 -14.55
CA LYS A 335 22.51 14.78 -14.26
C LYS A 335 22.42 14.96 -12.74
N LEU A 336 23.51 15.40 -12.13
CA LEU A 336 23.54 15.80 -10.72
C LEU A 336 22.51 16.94 -10.56
N GLU A 337 21.50 16.73 -9.73
CA GLU A 337 20.73 17.86 -9.21
C GLU A 337 21.74 18.78 -8.46
N PRO A 338 21.72 20.09 -8.74
CA PRO A 338 22.65 21.01 -8.09
C PRO A 338 22.46 20.95 -6.58
N GLU A 339 23.56 20.95 -5.84
CA GLU A 339 23.51 20.95 -4.39
C GLU A 339 22.84 22.25 -3.94
N VAL A 340 21.62 22.15 -3.38
CA VAL A 340 20.92 23.30 -2.81
C VAL A 340 21.84 23.91 -1.76
N GLN A 341 22.27 25.16 -1.98
CA GLN A 341 23.18 25.82 -1.06
C GLN A 341 22.56 25.78 0.35
N PRO A 342 23.32 25.37 1.38
CA PRO A 342 22.80 25.41 2.73
C PRO A 342 22.44 26.85 3.09
N ASP A 343 21.33 27.02 3.81
CA ASP A 343 20.97 28.30 4.42
C ASP A 343 22.21 28.94 5.08
N PRO A 344 22.42 30.26 5.00
CA PRO A 344 23.33 30.92 5.93
C PRO A 344 22.82 30.70 7.36
N VAL A 345 23.52 29.80 8.07
CA VAL A 345 23.26 29.40 9.45
C VAL A 345 24.33 30.01 10.35
N ILE A 346 23.91 30.63 11.45
CA ILE A 346 24.83 31.09 12.49
C ILE A 346 25.13 29.91 13.43
N GLU A 347 26.40 29.54 13.52
CA GLU A 347 26.85 28.49 14.44
C GLU A 347 27.20 29.05 15.82
N TYR A 348 26.90 28.28 16.87
CA TYR A 348 27.28 28.59 18.25
C TYR A 348 27.85 27.37 18.98
N GLU A 349 28.64 27.60 20.02
CA GLU A 349 29.32 26.55 20.78
C GLU A 349 28.40 25.87 21.80
N LYS A 350 28.75 24.62 22.17
CA LYS A 350 27.94 23.81 23.09
C LYS A 350 27.87 24.48 24.48
N GLY A 351 26.67 24.88 24.88
CA GLY A 351 26.38 25.54 26.16
C GLY A 351 25.78 26.93 26.00
N ASP A 352 26.04 27.61 24.88
CA ASP A 352 25.60 28.99 24.64
C ASP A 352 24.13 29.13 24.18
N ARG A 353 23.44 28.02 23.91
CA ARG A 353 22.08 27.98 23.31
C ARG A 353 21.10 28.99 23.91
N LEU A 354 20.93 28.97 25.24
CA LEU A 354 19.98 29.86 25.93
C LEU A 354 20.37 31.33 25.80
N LYS A 355 21.67 31.63 25.81
CA LYS A 355 22.19 32.97 25.58
C LYS A 355 21.94 33.41 24.14
N VAL A 356 22.21 32.54 23.15
CA VAL A 356 21.95 32.83 21.72
C VAL A 356 20.47 33.13 21.47
N TRP A 357 19.56 32.36 22.08
CA TRP A 357 18.12 32.62 22.01
C TRP A 357 17.76 33.98 22.63
N ALA A 358 18.25 34.28 23.84
CA ALA A 358 18.02 35.54 24.52
C ALA A 358 18.58 36.75 23.74
N ASP A 359 19.82 36.66 23.27
CA ASP A 359 20.50 37.70 22.49
C ASP A 359 19.80 37.94 21.15
N ALA A 360 19.29 36.89 20.48
CA ALA A 360 18.52 37.03 19.25
C ALA A 360 17.17 37.73 19.47
N ILE A 361 16.40 37.32 20.49
CA ILE A 361 15.13 37.98 20.85
C ILE A 361 15.37 39.45 21.22
N LYS A 362 16.43 39.74 21.99
CA LYS A 362 16.84 41.10 22.36
C LYS A 362 17.26 41.95 21.16
N GLN A 363 17.78 41.34 20.09
CA GLN A 363 18.08 42.02 18.81
C GLN A 363 16.84 42.22 17.93
N GLY A 364 15.65 41.75 18.35
CA GLY A 364 14.40 41.90 17.63
C GLY A 364 14.04 40.74 16.70
N TYR A 365 14.78 39.63 16.72
CA TYR A 365 14.43 38.45 15.91
C TYR A 365 13.20 37.75 16.48
N LYS A 366 12.08 37.87 15.76
CA LYS A 366 10.78 37.26 16.11
C LYS A 366 10.66 35.79 15.70
N TYR A 367 11.37 35.36 14.65
CA TYR A 367 11.33 33.98 14.14
C TYR A 367 12.74 33.40 14.12
N ILE A 368 12.97 32.37 14.93
CA ILE A 368 14.27 31.72 15.12
C ILE A 368 14.11 30.23 14.81
N LEU A 369 14.75 29.74 13.75
CA LEU A 369 14.79 28.33 13.38
C LEU A 369 16.08 27.69 13.93
N GLU A 370 15.91 26.76 14.85
CA GLU A 370 16.98 26.09 15.60
C GLU A 370 17.25 24.68 15.05
N GLN A 371 18.26 24.59 14.18
CA GLN A 371 18.60 23.39 13.42
C GLN A 371 19.62 22.46 14.10
N SER A 372 19.94 22.63 15.39
CA SER A 372 20.80 21.68 16.12
C SER A 372 20.28 20.25 16.01
N GLY A 373 21.14 19.30 15.63
CA GLY A 373 20.79 17.89 15.42
C GLY A 373 20.19 17.19 16.65
N THR A 374 19.65 15.99 16.45
CA THR A 374 19.08 15.16 17.53
C THR A 374 20.11 14.89 18.62
N GLY A 375 19.71 14.94 19.90
CA GLY A 375 20.61 14.68 21.04
C GLY A 375 21.58 15.82 21.38
N THR A 376 21.50 16.99 20.75
CA THR A 376 22.25 18.21 21.12
C THR A 376 21.72 18.93 22.37
N GLN A 377 20.78 18.31 23.10
CA GLN A 377 20.12 18.84 24.31
C GLN A 377 19.08 19.96 24.08
N LYS A 378 18.56 20.16 22.84
CA LYS A 378 17.47 21.12 22.53
C LYS A 378 16.32 21.12 23.56
N SER A 379 15.63 20.00 23.75
CA SER A 379 14.48 19.90 24.67
C SER A 379 14.90 20.04 26.14
N TYR A 380 16.13 19.65 26.48
CA TYR A 380 16.67 19.79 27.83
C TYR A 380 16.88 21.26 28.19
N ASP A 381 17.50 22.05 27.30
CA ASP A 381 17.63 23.49 27.47
C ASP A 381 16.28 24.21 27.35
N SER A 382 15.38 23.73 26.49
CA SER A 382 13.99 24.22 26.43
C SER A 382 13.27 24.07 27.77
N GLY A 383 13.57 23.06 28.58
CA GLY A 383 13.05 22.94 29.94
C GLY A 383 13.72 23.84 30.98
N ARG A 384 14.88 24.44 30.65
CA ARG A 384 15.70 25.29 31.53
C ARG A 384 15.54 26.79 31.27
N VAL A 385 14.86 27.19 30.20
CA VAL A 385 14.60 28.61 29.96
C VAL A 385 13.54 29.11 30.95
N GLU A 386 13.83 30.24 31.58
CA GLU A 386 12.90 30.97 32.45
C GLU A 386 12.45 32.26 31.74
N PRO A 387 11.22 32.76 31.98
CA PRO A 387 10.66 33.90 31.25
C PRO A 387 11.57 35.14 31.25
N GLU A 388 12.26 35.40 32.37
CA GLU A 388 13.17 36.53 32.55
C GLU A 388 14.39 36.46 31.62
N MET A 389 14.85 35.26 31.27
CA MET A 389 16.00 35.07 30.37
C MET A 389 15.73 35.57 28.96
N VAL A 390 14.48 35.46 28.50
CA VAL A 390 14.03 35.86 27.17
C VAL A 390 13.16 37.12 27.19
N GLY A 391 13.06 37.79 28.35
CA GLY A 391 12.27 39.01 28.54
C GLY A 391 10.77 38.83 28.31
N ALA A 392 10.23 37.63 28.55
CA ALA A 392 8.83 37.28 28.37
C ALA A 392 8.08 37.22 29.70
N LYS A 393 6.75 37.25 29.65
CA LYS A 393 5.88 36.95 30.80
C LYS A 393 5.63 35.45 30.95
N GLN A 394 5.51 34.73 29.83
CA GLN A 394 5.25 33.29 29.80
C GLN A 394 6.04 32.60 28.68
N ILE A 395 6.36 31.32 28.89
CA ILE A 395 6.99 30.45 27.89
C ILE A 395 6.08 29.27 27.57
N PHE A 396 5.79 29.08 26.29
CA PHE A 396 4.95 27.99 25.79
C PHE A 396 5.81 26.95 25.07
N TYR A 397 5.96 25.75 25.64
CA TYR A 397 6.53 24.58 24.96
C TYR A 397 5.42 23.82 24.24
N ILE A 398 5.38 23.98 22.93
CA ILE A 398 4.32 23.49 22.05
C ILE A 398 4.78 22.19 21.40
N SER A 399 4.12 21.08 21.74
CA SER A 399 4.49 19.74 21.28
C SER A 399 3.27 18.82 21.27
N GLU A 400 3.11 18.00 20.23
CA GLU A 400 2.08 16.95 20.20
C GLU A 400 2.26 15.92 21.34
N GLN A 401 3.50 15.77 21.84
CA GLN A 401 3.85 14.89 22.97
C GLN A 401 3.83 15.61 24.33
N HIS A 402 3.10 16.73 24.49
CA HIS A 402 3.07 17.51 25.73
C HIS A 402 2.84 16.67 27.02
N ARG A 403 1.97 15.64 27.00
CA ARG A 403 1.77 14.75 28.16
C ARG A 403 3.00 13.96 28.59
N ASN A 404 3.95 13.74 27.68
CA ASN A 404 5.04 12.76 27.78
C ASN A 404 6.41 13.46 27.61
N PRO A 405 6.84 14.32 28.56
CA PRO A 405 8.09 15.05 28.43
C PRO A 405 9.28 14.09 28.36
N THR A 406 10.10 14.25 27.33
CA THR A 406 11.25 13.38 27.02
C THR A 406 12.49 13.65 27.89
N VAL A 407 12.45 14.68 28.73
CA VAL A 407 13.55 15.13 29.60
C VAL A 407 13.00 15.65 30.93
N ASP A 408 13.78 15.50 32.01
CA ASP A 408 13.34 15.91 33.36
C ASP A 408 13.13 17.41 33.51
N THR A 409 13.87 18.25 32.79
CA THR A 409 13.75 19.71 32.86
C THR A 409 12.39 20.23 32.38
N LEU A 410 11.66 19.45 31.55
CA LEU A 410 10.29 19.75 31.14
C LEU A 410 9.23 19.12 32.07
N LYS A 411 9.59 18.42 33.14
CA LYS A 411 8.62 17.87 34.11
C LYS A 411 8.13 18.96 35.07
N SER A 412 6.93 18.78 35.62
CA SER A 412 6.31 19.76 36.53
C SER A 412 7.09 20.00 37.83
N SER A 413 8.00 19.09 38.21
CA SER A 413 9.00 19.33 39.27
C SER A 413 9.92 20.52 39.01
N ASN A 414 10.06 20.95 37.75
CA ASN A 414 10.85 22.11 37.32
C ASN A 414 9.96 23.32 36.96
N GLY A 415 8.72 23.37 37.47
CA GLY A 415 7.80 24.50 37.31
C GLY A 415 7.00 24.53 36.01
N TRP A 416 7.02 23.46 35.21
CA TRP A 416 6.24 23.34 33.97
C TRP A 416 4.82 22.81 34.22
N ALA A 417 3.81 23.65 34.04
CA ALA A 417 2.42 23.20 33.94
C ALA A 417 2.19 22.47 32.61
N ASP A 418 1.23 21.55 32.58
CA ASP A 418 0.71 20.91 31.35
C ASP A 418 -0.71 21.40 31.13
N LEU A 419 -1.02 21.95 29.96
CA LEU A 419 -2.34 22.50 29.64
C LEU A 419 -3.16 21.46 28.87
N GLU A 420 -3.98 20.70 29.60
CA GLU A 420 -4.62 19.51 29.03
C GLU A 420 -5.84 19.84 28.15
N THR A 421 -5.94 19.11 27.03
CA THR A 421 -7.09 19.11 26.12
C THR A 421 -8.35 18.54 26.78
N LYS A 422 -9.51 18.73 26.16
CA LYS A 422 -10.69 17.91 26.47
C LYS A 422 -10.43 16.46 26.04
N HIS A 423 -10.56 15.49 26.94
CA HIS A 423 -10.33 14.06 26.64
C HIS A 423 -11.36 13.13 27.32
N ASN A 424 -11.68 12.03 26.64
CA ASN A 424 -12.59 10.98 27.14
C ASN A 424 -11.83 9.88 27.91
N GLY A 425 -10.91 10.29 28.78
CA GLY A 425 -10.01 9.41 29.55
C GLY A 425 -8.63 9.22 28.91
N LEU A 426 -7.65 8.83 29.73
CA LEU A 426 -6.29 8.47 29.32
C LEU A 426 -5.89 7.13 29.96
N THR A 427 -5.02 6.39 29.29
CA THR A 427 -4.43 5.16 29.82
C THR A 427 -2.90 5.19 29.75
N ARG A 428 -2.26 4.33 30.54
CA ARG A 428 -0.80 4.16 30.59
C ARG A 428 -0.39 3.01 29.69
N GLU A 429 0.58 3.29 28.81
CA GLU A 429 1.21 2.30 27.95
C GLU A 429 2.67 2.13 28.38
N PHE A 430 3.09 0.90 28.62
CA PHE A 430 4.48 0.58 28.96
C PHE A 430 5.35 0.64 27.71
N ARG A 431 6.48 1.36 27.82
CA ARG A 431 7.51 1.43 26.77
C ARG A 431 8.53 0.30 26.92
N PRO A 432 9.26 -0.06 25.84
CA PRO A 432 10.37 -1.03 25.91
C PRO A 432 11.50 -0.65 26.89
N ASN A 433 11.61 0.61 27.30
CA ASN A 433 12.58 1.10 28.28
C ASN A 433 12.10 0.98 29.75
N GLY A 434 10.89 0.47 30.00
CA GLY A 434 10.28 0.33 31.33
C GLY A 434 9.48 1.55 31.82
N GLU A 435 9.51 2.68 31.11
CA GLU A 435 8.71 3.86 31.45
C GLU A 435 7.24 3.71 31.00
N THR A 436 6.33 4.53 31.55
CA THR A 436 4.94 4.60 31.07
C THR A 436 4.69 5.91 30.34
N ARG A 437 4.07 5.85 29.15
CA ARG A 437 3.52 7.02 28.46
C ARG A 437 2.01 7.11 28.65
N LEU A 438 1.47 8.32 28.72
CA LEU A 438 0.03 8.57 28.68
C LEU A 438 -0.43 8.67 27.23
N LYS A 439 -1.44 7.88 26.87
CA LYS A 439 -2.18 7.97 25.60
C LYS A 439 -3.67 8.20 25.87
N ARG A 440 -4.40 8.75 24.91
CA ARG A 440 -5.88 8.75 24.93
C ARG A 440 -6.38 7.31 24.80
N THR A 441 -7.43 6.95 25.53
CA THR A 441 -8.05 5.62 25.41
C THR A 441 -8.77 5.45 24.08
N VAL A 442 -8.64 4.27 23.47
CA VAL A 442 -9.45 3.87 22.31
C VAL A 442 -10.82 3.31 22.75
N LYS A 443 -11.77 3.21 21.82
CA LYS A 443 -13.12 2.68 22.10
C LYS A 443 -13.01 1.23 22.62
N GLY A 444 -13.53 0.97 23.82
CA GLY A 444 -13.45 -0.33 24.49
C GLY A 444 -12.23 -0.52 25.41
N GLU A 445 -11.25 0.39 25.39
CA GLU A 445 -10.09 0.35 26.29
C GLU A 445 -10.41 0.99 27.65
N SER A 446 -9.90 0.40 28.73
CA SER A 446 -10.04 0.97 30.08
C SER A 446 -9.08 2.14 30.29
N HIS A 447 -9.57 3.19 30.96
CA HIS A 447 -8.77 4.37 31.31
C HIS A 447 -8.17 4.24 32.72
N THR A 448 -6.92 4.66 32.88
CA THR A 448 -6.28 4.83 34.19
C THR A 448 -6.48 6.23 34.77
N ILE A 449 -6.77 7.22 33.92
CA ILE A 449 -7.11 8.60 34.29
C ILE A 449 -8.51 8.88 33.72
N PRO A 450 -9.50 9.28 34.55
CA PRO A 450 -10.86 9.50 34.10
C PRO A 450 -10.97 10.66 33.08
N PRO A 451 -12.06 10.72 32.28
CA PRO A 451 -12.34 11.86 31.41
C PRO A 451 -12.35 13.20 32.16
N ASN A 452 -11.75 14.24 31.60
CA ASN A 452 -11.89 15.63 32.11
C ASN A 452 -13.05 16.40 31.43
N CYS A 453 -13.70 15.79 30.44
CA CYS A 453 -14.86 16.33 29.74
C CYS A 453 -15.80 15.20 29.29
N SER A 454 -17.09 15.30 29.63
CA SER A 454 -18.16 14.36 29.25
C SER A 454 -18.92 14.77 27.99
N ARG A 455 -18.46 15.81 27.28
CA ARG A 455 -19.09 16.35 26.06
C ARG A 455 -18.28 16.02 24.79
N THR A 456 -17.52 14.93 24.82
CA THR A 456 -16.59 14.58 23.74
C THR A 456 -17.28 14.02 22.50
N GLY A 457 -18.47 13.44 22.63
CA GLY A 457 -19.29 12.98 21.51
C GLY A 457 -19.77 14.16 20.67
N ILE A 458 -20.45 15.13 21.30
CA ILE A 458 -20.95 16.31 20.57
C ILE A 458 -19.80 17.13 19.94
N ILE A 459 -18.66 17.29 20.64
CA ILE A 459 -17.47 17.95 20.06
C ILE A 459 -16.96 17.20 18.83
N GLY A 460 -16.97 15.86 18.86
CA GLY A 460 -16.62 15.03 17.71
C GLY A 460 -17.54 15.31 16.52
N THR A 461 -18.85 15.16 16.71
CA THR A 461 -19.83 15.37 15.64
C THR A 461 -19.83 16.80 15.08
N LEU A 462 -19.65 17.83 15.91
CA LEU A 462 -19.53 19.20 15.42
C LEU A 462 -18.27 19.40 14.55
N ARG A 463 -17.14 18.78 14.91
CA ARG A 463 -15.93 18.78 14.07
C ARG A 463 -16.12 17.98 12.78
N ASP A 464 -16.78 16.84 12.83
CA ASP A 464 -17.09 16.02 11.64
C ASP A 464 -18.04 16.74 10.67
N LYS A 465 -18.92 17.61 11.20
CA LYS A 465 -19.76 18.54 10.43
C LYS A 465 -19.03 19.83 10.01
N ASN A 466 -17.74 19.97 10.32
CA ASN A 466 -16.89 21.16 10.09
C ASN A 466 -17.49 22.47 10.67
N VAL A 467 -18.16 22.39 11.81
CA VAL A 467 -18.67 23.58 12.53
C VAL A 467 -17.49 24.34 13.16
N ASP A 468 -17.36 25.62 12.84
CA ASP A 468 -16.31 26.46 13.42
C ASP A 468 -16.46 26.60 14.94
N GLY A 469 -15.33 26.66 15.65
CA GLY A 469 -15.32 26.75 17.12
C GLY A 469 -15.94 25.55 17.84
N ALA A 470 -16.09 24.38 17.20
CA ALA A 470 -16.73 23.17 17.75
C ALA A 470 -16.23 22.70 19.13
N ASP A 471 -14.99 23.03 19.52
CA ASP A 471 -14.38 22.70 20.81
C ASP A 471 -14.22 23.90 21.75
N SER A 472 -14.70 25.07 21.34
CA SER A 472 -14.66 26.31 22.12
C SER A 472 -15.51 26.21 23.40
N ALA A 473 -15.15 27.02 24.39
CA ALA A 473 -15.96 27.13 25.61
C ALA A 473 -17.32 27.81 25.33
N ALA A 474 -17.37 28.72 24.35
CA ALA A 474 -18.58 29.43 23.97
C ALA A 474 -19.68 28.47 23.45
N VAL A 475 -19.32 27.56 22.53
CA VAL A 475 -20.29 26.64 21.90
C VAL A 475 -20.75 25.53 22.84
N ILE A 476 -19.82 24.85 23.53
CA ILE A 476 -20.13 23.62 24.28
C ILE A 476 -20.23 23.80 25.80
N CYS A 477 -19.47 24.72 26.39
CA CYS A 477 -19.41 24.80 27.86
C CYS A 477 -20.54 25.61 28.46
N GLY A 478 -21.14 26.56 27.73
CA GLY A 478 -22.23 27.43 28.22
C GLY A 478 -23.46 26.65 28.69
N THR A 479 -23.92 25.70 27.87
CA THR A 479 -25.10 24.84 28.09
C THR A 479 -24.77 23.54 28.83
N CYS A 480 -23.52 23.35 29.28
CA CYS A 480 -23.11 22.11 29.94
C CYS A 480 -23.70 21.99 31.36
N PRO A 481 -24.38 20.89 31.71
CA PRO A 481 -24.95 20.70 33.06
C PRO A 481 -23.89 20.57 34.16
N LEU A 482 -22.62 20.36 33.78
CA LEU A 482 -21.47 20.29 34.68
C LEU A 482 -20.64 21.59 34.69
N ARG A 483 -21.10 22.70 34.07
CA ARG A 483 -20.33 23.95 33.91
C ARG A 483 -19.77 24.50 35.23
N GLU A 484 -20.59 24.62 36.28
CA GLU A 484 -20.17 25.17 37.57
C GLU A 484 -19.15 24.27 38.26
N ALA A 485 -19.35 22.95 38.22
CA ALA A 485 -18.41 21.98 38.75
C ALA A 485 -17.08 22.06 37.96
N CYS A 486 -17.15 21.92 36.64
CA CYS A 486 -16.04 22.00 35.70
C CYS A 486 -15.21 23.28 35.84
N SER A 487 -15.81 24.40 36.25
CA SER A 487 -15.12 25.69 36.45
C SER A 487 -14.45 25.83 37.82
N ASN A 488 -14.84 25.03 38.82
CA ASN A 488 -14.45 25.23 40.22
C ASN A 488 -13.67 24.06 40.84
N SER A 489 -13.73 22.86 40.26
CA SER A 489 -12.94 21.69 40.68
C SER A 489 -12.87 20.67 39.54
N LYS A 490 -12.53 19.41 39.83
CA LYS A 490 -12.50 18.31 38.83
C LYS A 490 -13.00 16.98 39.36
N GLY A 491 -13.47 16.12 38.45
CA GLY A 491 -13.97 14.78 38.72
C GLY A 491 -14.26 13.99 37.44
N PRO A 492 -14.84 12.78 37.52
CA PRO A 492 -15.11 11.98 36.33
C PRO A 492 -16.08 12.67 35.37
N GLY A 493 -15.61 13.01 34.17
CA GLY A 493 -16.38 13.70 33.13
C GLY A 493 -16.29 15.24 33.17
N TRP A 494 -15.54 15.85 34.07
CA TRP A 494 -15.50 17.32 34.20
C TRP A 494 -14.24 17.82 34.91
N GLY A 495 -13.77 19.01 34.55
CA GLY A 495 -12.59 19.62 35.16
C GLY A 495 -11.74 20.45 34.19
N HIS A 496 -11.91 20.26 32.88
CA HIS A 496 -11.14 20.98 31.86
C HIS A 496 -11.12 22.52 32.01
N LEU A 497 -12.22 23.16 32.45
CA LEU A 497 -12.24 24.62 32.66
C LEU A 497 -11.45 25.05 33.90
N TYR A 498 -11.54 24.28 34.99
CA TYR A 498 -10.79 24.47 36.23
C TYR A 498 -9.29 24.26 35.99
N GLU A 499 -8.92 23.18 35.33
CA GLU A 499 -7.55 22.87 34.89
C GLU A 499 -7.02 24.03 34.04
N ARG A 500 -7.70 24.37 32.92
CA ARG A 500 -7.31 25.49 32.05
C ARG A 500 -7.19 26.82 32.79
N ARG A 501 -8.11 27.16 33.70
CA ARG A 501 -8.07 28.43 34.46
C ARG A 501 -6.86 28.51 35.38
N ASN A 502 -6.47 27.40 36.00
CA ASN A 502 -5.38 27.36 36.97
C ASN A 502 -4.01 27.18 36.28
N GLU A 503 -3.97 26.47 35.15
CA GLU A 503 -2.74 26.16 34.41
C GLU A 503 -2.34 27.29 33.46
N LEU A 504 -3.26 27.86 32.66
CA LEU A 504 -2.97 28.86 31.63
C LEU A 504 -2.23 30.14 32.11
N PRO A 505 -2.37 30.61 33.37
CA PRO A 505 -1.57 31.73 33.89
C PRO A 505 -0.12 31.36 34.26
N SER A 506 0.28 30.08 34.19
CA SER A 506 1.60 29.63 34.66
C SER A 506 2.74 30.21 33.82
N PRO A 507 3.88 30.59 34.43
CA PRO A 507 5.01 31.19 33.71
C PRO A 507 5.62 30.24 32.66
N LYS A 508 5.53 28.93 32.87
CA LYS A 508 6.03 27.91 31.96
C LYS A 508 4.96 26.85 31.71
N LEU A 509 4.57 26.69 30.44
CA LEU A 509 3.45 25.85 30.02
C LEU A 509 3.85 24.91 28.90
N ARG A 510 3.38 23.66 28.98
CA ARG A 510 3.49 22.64 27.94
C ARG A 510 2.11 22.37 27.39
N LEU A 511 1.97 22.30 26.07
CA LEU A 511 0.66 22.14 25.45
C LEU A 511 0.72 21.56 24.03
N HIS A 512 -0.38 20.93 23.63
CA HIS A 512 -0.63 20.54 22.25
C HIS A 512 -0.84 21.79 21.36
N PRO A 513 -0.42 21.79 20.07
CA PRO A 513 -0.74 22.88 19.12
C PRO A 513 -2.23 23.28 19.14
N ASP A 514 -3.14 22.33 18.96
CA ASP A 514 -4.61 22.55 19.03
C ASP A 514 -5.13 23.13 20.37
N SER A 515 -4.34 23.12 21.45
CA SER A 515 -4.72 23.69 22.76
C SER A 515 -4.37 25.18 22.92
N LEU A 516 -3.58 25.73 22.00
CA LEU A 516 -3.13 27.14 22.05
C LEU A 516 -4.34 28.07 22.20
N PRO A 517 -4.27 29.07 23.10
CA PRO A 517 -5.34 30.05 23.23
C PRO A 517 -5.48 30.86 21.93
N SER A 518 -6.71 31.30 21.65
CA SER A 518 -7.00 32.23 20.56
C SER A 518 -6.34 33.58 20.85
N PRO A 519 -5.66 34.22 19.88
CA PRO A 519 -5.07 35.55 20.08
C PRO A 519 -6.15 36.64 20.30
N TYR A 520 -7.38 36.39 19.86
CA TYR A 520 -8.52 37.29 20.11
C TYR A 520 -9.01 37.27 21.57
N ASP A 521 -8.81 36.15 22.27
CA ASP A 521 -9.27 35.93 23.66
C ASP A 521 -8.13 35.95 24.69
N PHE A 522 -6.87 36.02 24.24
CA PHE A 522 -5.69 35.90 25.07
C PHE A 522 -4.51 36.66 24.48
N ASP A 523 -3.91 37.54 25.27
CA ASP A 523 -2.75 38.33 24.86
C ASP A 523 -1.49 37.45 24.69
N CYS A 524 -1.13 37.21 23.43
CA CYS A 524 0.07 36.47 23.05
C CYS A 524 1.35 37.34 22.98
N SER A 525 1.24 38.66 23.05
CA SER A 525 2.34 39.60 22.74
C SER A 525 3.53 39.52 23.72
N GLU A 526 3.31 38.98 24.92
CA GLU A 526 4.32 38.77 25.96
C GLU A 526 4.75 37.30 26.13
N ILE A 527 4.49 36.45 25.14
CA ILE A 527 4.79 35.01 25.16
C ILE A 527 5.96 34.68 24.22
N VAL A 528 6.90 33.87 24.71
CA VAL A 528 7.89 33.20 23.85
C VAL A 528 7.49 31.75 23.63
N SER A 529 7.33 31.37 22.35
CA SER A 529 6.85 30.05 21.95
C SER A 529 7.99 29.17 21.47
N LEU A 530 8.18 28.02 22.12
CA LEU A 530 9.12 26.96 21.74
C LEU A 530 8.34 25.88 20.99
N TRP A 531 8.51 25.78 19.68
CA TRP A 531 7.78 24.84 18.83
C TRP A 531 8.63 23.58 18.58
N ASP A 532 8.32 22.50 19.27
CA ASP A 532 9.03 21.21 19.16
C ASP A 532 8.65 20.49 17.85
N GLU A 533 9.63 20.03 17.08
CA GLU A 533 9.43 19.36 15.76
C GLU A 533 8.40 20.06 14.84
N LYS A 534 8.41 21.41 14.76
CA LYS A 534 7.42 22.23 14.02
C LYS A 534 7.11 21.71 12.60
N GLY A 535 8.08 21.15 11.89
CA GLY A 535 7.89 20.58 10.54
C GLY A 535 6.97 19.36 10.47
N GLN A 536 6.48 18.85 11.61
CA GLN A 536 5.47 17.79 11.70
C GLN A 536 4.08 18.29 12.09
N HIS A 537 3.97 19.48 12.70
CA HIS A 537 2.69 20.02 13.13
C HIS A 537 1.73 20.18 11.94
N ARG A 538 0.47 19.79 12.14
CA ARG A 538 -0.59 19.97 11.15
C ARG A 538 -0.68 21.44 10.72
N ILE A 539 -0.61 21.65 9.40
CA ILE A 539 -0.77 22.95 8.72
C ILE A 539 -1.96 22.96 7.75
N THR A 540 -2.72 21.87 7.68
CA THR A 540 -3.88 21.74 6.81
C THR A 540 -5.10 21.23 7.58
N ARG A 541 -6.29 21.70 7.20
CA ARG A 541 -7.57 21.11 7.59
C ARG A 541 -8.18 20.42 6.36
N SER A 542 -8.84 19.28 6.56
CA SER A 542 -9.51 18.54 5.48
C SER A 542 -10.96 18.24 5.83
N ILE A 543 -11.84 18.38 4.85
CA ILE A 543 -13.28 18.08 4.94
C ILE A 543 -13.57 16.98 3.92
N THR A 544 -14.15 15.85 4.36
CA THR A 544 -14.61 14.79 3.46
C THR A 544 -16.12 14.90 3.25
N VAL A 545 -16.54 15.04 1.99
CA VAL A 545 -17.92 15.24 1.54
C VAL A 545 -18.42 13.97 0.85
N SER A 546 -19.44 13.36 1.42
CA SER A 546 -20.12 12.18 0.86
C SER A 546 -21.33 12.58 0.00
N LEU A 547 -21.90 11.61 -0.74
CA LEU A 547 -23.17 11.80 -1.43
C LEU A 547 -24.32 12.18 -0.49
N ALA A 548 -24.29 11.73 0.77
CA ALA A 548 -25.30 12.08 1.77
C ALA A 548 -25.18 13.56 2.17
N ASP A 549 -23.96 14.05 2.39
CA ASP A 549 -23.69 15.46 2.68
C ASP A 549 -24.13 16.37 1.51
N LEU A 550 -23.85 15.95 0.27
CA LEU A 550 -24.30 16.65 -0.94
C LEU A 550 -25.83 16.74 -0.97
N ARG A 551 -26.54 15.63 -0.77
CA ARG A 551 -28.01 15.59 -0.76
C ARG A 551 -28.63 16.46 0.34
N GLN A 552 -28.05 16.46 1.54
CA GLN A 552 -28.50 17.32 2.65
C GLN A 552 -28.34 18.81 2.30
N THR A 553 -27.18 19.19 1.78
CA THR A 553 -26.85 20.57 1.41
C THR A 553 -27.72 21.06 0.23
N PHE A 554 -27.91 20.20 -0.78
CA PHE A 554 -28.79 20.43 -1.91
C PHE A 554 -30.23 20.72 -1.47
N GLY A 555 -30.78 19.87 -0.59
CA GLY A 555 -32.15 20.02 -0.10
C GLY A 555 -32.36 21.33 0.66
N GLU A 556 -31.43 21.67 1.54
CA GLU A 556 -31.49 22.89 2.36
C GLU A 556 -31.54 24.17 1.49
N ILE A 557 -30.65 24.26 0.49
CA ILE A 557 -30.58 25.42 -0.41
C ILE A 557 -31.78 25.45 -1.35
N ALA A 558 -32.21 24.29 -1.89
CA ALA A 558 -33.39 24.20 -2.74
C ALA A 558 -34.68 24.67 -2.04
N MET A 559 -34.84 24.37 -0.74
CA MET A 559 -36.00 24.79 0.04
C MET A 559 -35.94 26.27 0.46
N ARG A 560 -34.78 26.75 0.95
CA ARG A 560 -34.66 28.07 1.59
C ARG A 560 -34.20 29.19 0.66
N ALA A 561 -33.50 28.88 -0.44
CA ALA A 561 -33.00 29.87 -1.40
C ALA A 561 -33.03 29.35 -2.86
N PRO A 562 -34.21 29.20 -3.50
CA PRO A 562 -34.34 28.67 -4.85
C PRO A 562 -33.55 29.43 -5.94
N SER A 563 -33.31 30.73 -5.75
CA SER A 563 -32.47 31.53 -6.65
C SER A 563 -30.99 31.16 -6.55
N THR A 564 -30.45 31.02 -5.33
CA THR A 564 -29.08 30.55 -5.07
C THR A 564 -28.91 29.10 -5.51
N PHE A 565 -29.92 28.26 -5.30
CA PHE A 565 -29.95 26.89 -5.81
C PHE A 565 -29.72 26.85 -7.34
N LYS A 566 -30.46 27.67 -8.09
CA LYS A 566 -30.32 27.75 -9.55
C LYS A 566 -28.95 28.25 -10.01
N GLN A 567 -28.26 29.09 -9.24
CA GLN A 567 -26.88 29.51 -9.53
C GLN A 567 -25.86 28.37 -9.35
N LEU A 568 -26.19 27.37 -8.52
CA LEU A 568 -25.32 26.25 -8.15
C LEU A 568 -25.67 24.93 -8.85
N GLU A 569 -26.73 24.91 -9.67
CA GLU A 569 -27.30 23.72 -10.30
C GLU A 569 -26.24 22.88 -11.04
N THR A 570 -25.47 23.50 -11.94
CA THR A 570 -24.38 22.84 -12.69
C THR A 570 -23.26 22.33 -11.80
N LEU A 571 -22.95 23.01 -10.69
CA LEU A 571 -21.96 22.53 -9.71
C LEU A 571 -22.48 21.29 -8.99
N PHE A 572 -23.74 21.28 -8.56
CA PHE A 572 -24.35 20.12 -7.91
C PHE A 572 -24.51 18.92 -8.84
N GLU A 573 -24.78 19.13 -10.13
CA GLU A 573 -24.79 18.05 -11.13
C GLU A 573 -23.41 17.40 -11.31
N GLY A 574 -22.35 18.22 -11.43
CA GLY A 574 -20.97 17.73 -11.49
C GLY A 574 -20.58 16.96 -10.23
N LEU A 575 -20.81 17.55 -9.05
CA LEU A 575 -20.54 16.91 -7.77
C LEU A 575 -21.33 15.61 -7.57
N ARG A 576 -22.58 15.55 -8.05
CA ARG A 576 -23.38 14.31 -7.99
C ARG A 576 -22.73 13.20 -8.82
N SER A 577 -22.32 13.48 -10.06
CA SER A 577 -21.65 12.52 -10.94
C SER A 577 -20.32 11.99 -10.35
N LEU A 578 -19.60 12.83 -9.60
CA LEU A 578 -18.40 12.44 -8.87
C LEU A 578 -18.70 11.55 -7.65
N LEU A 579 -19.80 11.79 -6.93
CA LEU A 579 -20.10 11.16 -5.64
C LEU A 579 -21.11 10.01 -5.69
N ASP A 580 -21.86 9.83 -6.78
CA ASP A 580 -22.83 8.73 -6.94
C ASP A 580 -22.24 7.44 -7.53
N GLY A 581 -20.93 7.45 -7.82
CA GLY A 581 -20.20 6.31 -8.38
C GLY A 581 -20.32 6.15 -9.90
N SER A 582 -21.02 7.06 -10.60
CA SER A 582 -21.06 7.04 -12.07
C SER A 582 -19.71 7.41 -12.71
N THR A 583 -18.90 8.26 -12.05
CA THR A 583 -17.52 8.55 -12.47
C THR A 583 -16.55 7.43 -12.08
N LYS A 584 -15.78 6.92 -13.04
CA LYS A 584 -14.73 5.92 -12.81
C LYS A 584 -13.47 6.57 -12.22
N ILE A 585 -13.29 6.47 -10.91
CA ILE A 585 -12.18 7.12 -10.19
C ILE A 585 -10.88 6.29 -10.08
N GLY A 586 -10.95 4.98 -10.31
CA GLY A 586 -9.81 4.06 -10.21
C GLY A 586 -9.29 3.84 -8.78
N LEU A 587 -8.32 2.93 -8.61
CA LEU A 587 -7.83 2.46 -7.31
C LEU A 587 -7.28 3.56 -6.37
N TYR A 588 -6.73 4.63 -6.94
CA TYR A 588 -6.10 5.72 -6.19
C TYR A 588 -6.97 6.98 -6.12
N GLY A 589 -8.17 6.96 -6.71
CA GLY A 589 -9.02 8.14 -6.83
C GLY A 589 -8.53 9.15 -7.86
N LEU A 590 -9.14 10.34 -7.86
CA LEU A 590 -8.78 11.46 -8.73
C LEU A 590 -7.95 12.52 -7.99
N SER A 591 -6.91 13.01 -8.67
CA SER A 591 -6.09 14.16 -8.23
C SER A 591 -6.83 15.49 -8.40
N HIS A 592 -6.27 16.58 -7.86
CA HIS A 592 -6.89 17.91 -7.95
C HIS A 592 -7.13 18.34 -9.40
N ALA A 593 -6.13 18.19 -10.27
CA ALA A 593 -6.30 18.52 -11.69
C ALA A 593 -7.41 17.70 -12.38
N ALA A 594 -7.57 16.42 -12.01
CA ALA A 594 -8.62 15.56 -12.56
C ALA A 594 -10.01 15.88 -12.01
N VAL A 595 -10.14 16.27 -10.74
CA VAL A 595 -11.41 16.76 -10.17
C VAL A 595 -11.80 18.11 -10.77
N MET A 596 -10.87 19.06 -10.85
CA MET A 596 -11.11 20.39 -11.44
C MET A 596 -11.54 20.30 -12.91
N ALA A 597 -11.01 19.35 -13.68
CA ALA A 597 -11.41 19.12 -15.07
C ALA A 597 -12.83 18.55 -15.25
N LEU A 598 -13.47 18.07 -14.18
CA LEU A 598 -14.83 17.51 -14.16
C LEU A 598 -15.86 18.41 -13.46
N LEU A 599 -15.41 19.52 -12.87
CA LEU A 599 -16.26 20.53 -12.25
C LEU A 599 -16.37 21.78 -13.16
N PRO A 600 -17.43 22.59 -13.04
CA PRO A 600 -17.53 23.84 -13.79
C PRO A 600 -16.38 24.79 -13.43
N SER A 601 -15.78 25.41 -14.46
CA SER A 601 -14.60 26.29 -14.31
C SER A 601 -14.91 27.64 -13.66
N GLU A 602 -16.17 28.06 -13.67
CA GLU A 602 -16.65 29.30 -13.04
C GLU A 602 -17.96 29.00 -12.31
N VAL A 603 -18.07 29.45 -11.06
CA VAL A 603 -19.30 29.34 -10.25
C VAL A 603 -19.62 30.70 -9.66
N THR A 604 -20.55 31.42 -10.28
CA THR A 604 -21.03 32.72 -9.77
C THR A 604 -22.08 32.53 -8.67
N ALA A 605 -21.64 32.57 -7.42
CA ALA A 605 -22.51 32.55 -6.24
C ALA A 605 -22.00 33.55 -5.18
N ASP A 606 -22.92 34.19 -4.44
CA ASP A 606 -22.58 35.01 -3.27
C ASP A 606 -22.21 34.07 -2.10
N ILE A 607 -20.91 33.85 -1.90
CA ILE A 607 -20.36 32.95 -0.87
C ILE A 607 -20.83 33.40 0.52
N ALA A 608 -20.87 34.70 0.81
CA ALA A 608 -21.31 35.23 2.09
C ALA A 608 -22.83 35.07 2.32
N ALA A 609 -23.65 35.01 1.26
CA ALA A 609 -25.04 34.58 1.36
C ALA A 609 -25.17 33.07 1.59
N VAL A 610 -24.37 32.24 0.91
CA VAL A 610 -24.35 30.78 1.13
C VAL A 610 -23.93 30.43 2.56
N GLU A 611 -22.94 31.13 3.12
CA GLU A 611 -22.52 30.95 4.52
C GLU A 611 -23.63 31.30 5.52
N ARG A 612 -24.29 32.46 5.37
CA ARG A 612 -25.42 32.85 6.23
C ARG A 612 -26.62 31.91 6.07
N LEU A 613 -26.81 31.31 4.90
CA LEU A 613 -27.88 30.35 4.63
C LEU A 613 -27.62 29.00 5.32
N LEU A 614 -26.39 28.48 5.18
CA LEU A 614 -25.98 27.19 5.71
C LEU A 614 -25.52 27.23 7.17
N GLN A 615 -25.41 28.41 7.78
CA GLN A 615 -24.97 28.60 9.16
C GLN A 615 -25.69 27.62 10.10
N PRO A 616 -24.95 26.80 10.88
CA PRO A 616 -25.54 25.72 11.64
C PRO A 616 -26.39 26.26 12.79
N ASP A 617 -27.64 25.81 12.90
CA ASP A 617 -28.48 26.11 14.06
C ASP A 617 -28.03 25.26 15.25
N LEU A 618 -27.39 25.90 16.22
CA LEU A 618 -26.93 25.27 17.46
C LEU A 618 -27.93 25.44 18.63
N ASN A 619 -29.12 26.01 18.40
CA ASN A 619 -30.13 26.23 19.43
C ASN A 619 -30.64 24.93 20.08
N PHE A 620 -30.48 23.77 19.43
CA PHE A 620 -30.80 22.47 20.06
C PHE A 620 -29.95 22.20 21.32
N LEU A 621 -28.77 22.83 21.45
CA LEU A 621 -27.96 22.79 22.67
C LEU A 621 -28.60 23.60 23.81
N ASN A 622 -29.50 24.53 23.51
CA ASN A 622 -30.22 25.40 24.43
C ASN A 622 -31.70 25.00 24.52
N THR A 623 -31.94 23.82 25.11
CA THR A 623 -33.26 23.16 25.17
C THR A 623 -34.37 23.99 25.84
N THR A 624 -34.05 25.07 26.56
CA THR A 624 -35.03 25.96 27.21
C THR A 624 -35.28 27.27 26.49
N ALA A 625 -34.58 27.57 25.39
CA ALA A 625 -34.77 28.81 24.61
C ALA A 625 -36.23 29.02 24.17
N GLN A 626 -36.94 27.93 23.81
CA GLN A 626 -38.36 27.93 23.48
C GLN A 626 -39.30 28.42 24.62
N HIS A 627 -38.80 28.48 25.85
CA HIS A 627 -39.52 28.97 27.03
C HIS A 627 -39.09 30.40 27.42
N GLY A 628 -38.29 31.07 26.58
CA GLY A 628 -37.81 32.45 26.81
C GLY A 628 -36.70 32.57 27.86
N VAL A 629 -36.04 31.47 28.22
CA VAL A 629 -34.96 31.43 29.23
C VAL A 629 -33.78 30.61 28.71
N ASP A 630 -32.59 31.19 28.76
CA ASP A 630 -31.36 30.49 28.34
C ASP A 630 -30.96 29.39 29.33
N LEU A 631 -30.67 28.20 28.81
CA LEU A 631 -30.17 27.06 29.57
C LEU A 631 -28.86 27.38 30.28
N ALA A 632 -28.02 28.25 29.72
CA ALA A 632 -26.79 28.74 30.32
C ALA A 632 -27.03 29.54 31.62
N ASP A 633 -28.13 30.29 31.69
CA ASP A 633 -28.49 31.15 32.83
C ASP A 633 -29.21 30.37 33.96
N LEU A 634 -29.77 29.19 33.66
CA LEU A 634 -30.42 28.35 34.66
C LEU A 634 -29.43 27.83 35.72
N PRO A 635 -29.79 27.81 37.01
CA PRO A 635 -29.00 27.16 38.06
C PRO A 635 -28.68 25.69 37.73
N SER A 636 -27.48 25.24 38.08
CA SER A 636 -26.95 23.89 37.80
C SER A 636 -27.96 22.73 37.96
N HIS A 637 -28.80 22.74 39.01
CA HIS A 637 -29.79 21.68 39.24
C HIS A 637 -30.94 21.67 38.22
N LEU A 638 -31.38 22.85 37.73
CA LEU A 638 -32.32 22.96 36.62
C LEU A 638 -31.62 22.67 35.29
N ARG A 639 -30.42 23.22 35.08
CA ARG A 639 -29.64 22.94 33.85
C ARG A 639 -29.44 21.44 33.65
N LYS A 640 -29.12 20.69 34.72
CA LYS A 640 -28.99 19.22 34.72
C LYS A 640 -30.29 18.47 34.38
N LYS A 641 -31.46 19.06 34.66
CA LYS A 641 -32.77 18.46 34.34
C LYS A 641 -33.17 18.68 32.88
N PHE A 642 -32.81 19.82 32.30
CA PHE A 642 -33.21 20.21 30.94
C PHE A 642 -32.13 19.97 29.87
N SER A 643 -30.85 19.82 30.23
CA SER A 643 -29.79 19.48 29.28
C SER A 643 -29.92 18.05 28.76
N ASP A 644 -29.86 17.90 27.43
CA ASP A 644 -29.63 16.59 26.80
C ASP A 644 -28.31 15.97 27.28
N ARG A 645 -28.27 14.64 27.36
CA ARG A 645 -27.03 13.87 27.56
C ARG A 645 -26.14 13.95 26.33
N ASP A 646 -24.88 13.54 26.46
CA ASP A 646 -23.94 13.62 25.34
C ASP A 646 -24.39 12.78 24.12
N PRO A 647 -24.87 11.52 24.26
CA PRO A 647 -25.36 10.75 23.11
C PRO A 647 -26.58 11.39 22.43
N GLU A 648 -27.54 11.88 23.21
CA GLU A 648 -28.77 12.53 22.72
C GLU A 648 -28.44 13.81 21.92
N ALA A 649 -27.51 14.64 22.43
CA ALA A 649 -27.04 15.82 21.72
C ALA A 649 -26.22 15.46 20.46
N THR A 650 -25.42 14.40 20.53
CA THR A 650 -24.60 13.87 19.41
C THR A 650 -25.50 13.41 18.26
N GLU A 651 -26.57 12.66 18.57
CA GLU A 651 -27.57 12.18 17.61
C GLU A 651 -28.30 13.35 16.93
N LYS A 652 -28.86 14.28 17.72
CA LYS A 652 -29.50 15.49 17.21
C LYS A 652 -28.58 16.31 16.29
N ALA A 653 -27.30 16.45 16.66
CA ALA A 653 -26.31 17.17 15.85
C ALA A 653 -25.97 16.43 14.54
N ALA A 654 -25.91 15.10 14.56
CA ALA A 654 -25.64 14.30 13.37
C ALA A 654 -26.78 14.43 12.34
N GLU A 655 -28.03 14.46 12.80
CA GLU A 655 -29.23 14.58 11.97
C GLU A 655 -29.48 16.02 11.48
N SER A 656 -29.51 17.00 12.39
CA SER A 656 -29.98 18.37 12.08
C SER A 656 -28.94 19.26 11.41
N ILE A 657 -27.66 19.08 11.70
CA ILE A 657 -26.62 19.99 11.19
C ILE A 657 -26.24 19.59 9.77
N VAL A 658 -26.34 20.53 8.83
CA VAL A 658 -25.74 20.40 7.50
C VAL A 658 -24.22 20.53 7.62
N LYS A 659 -23.46 19.62 7.00
CA LYS A 659 -21.99 19.72 7.00
C LYS A 659 -21.55 21.01 6.31
N GLN A 660 -20.64 21.75 6.94
CA GLN A 660 -20.17 23.05 6.45
C GLN A 660 -19.00 22.84 5.47
N TRP A 661 -19.30 22.60 4.19
CA TRP A 661 -18.26 22.33 3.17
C TRP A 661 -18.37 23.18 1.90
N LEU A 662 -19.58 23.61 1.54
CA LEU A 662 -19.83 24.29 0.27
C LEU A 662 -19.13 25.67 0.15
N PRO A 663 -19.12 26.56 1.16
CA PRO A 663 -18.39 27.83 1.08
C PRO A 663 -16.89 27.64 0.83
N ASP A 664 -16.28 26.68 1.51
CA ASP A 664 -14.87 26.33 1.35
C ASP A 664 -14.57 25.77 -0.05
N LEU A 665 -15.48 24.95 -0.62
CA LEU A 665 -15.37 24.54 -2.03
C LEU A 665 -15.48 25.72 -2.98
N LEU A 666 -16.46 26.61 -2.79
CA LEU A 666 -16.68 27.76 -3.67
C LEU A 666 -15.47 28.70 -3.68
N ARG A 667 -14.83 28.97 -2.53
CA ARG A 667 -13.55 29.71 -2.48
C ARG A 667 -12.43 29.01 -3.25
N SER A 668 -12.34 27.69 -3.13
CA SER A 668 -11.35 26.86 -3.82
C SER A 668 -11.54 26.82 -5.35
N LEU A 669 -12.76 27.08 -5.83
CA LEU A 669 -13.09 27.20 -7.26
C LEU A 669 -12.96 28.65 -7.77
N GLY A 670 -13.31 29.64 -6.95
CA GLY A 670 -13.48 31.05 -7.34
C GLY A 670 -12.23 31.94 -7.27
N ASN A 671 -11.03 31.38 -7.09
CA ASN A 671 -9.78 32.10 -6.81
C ASN A 671 -9.76 32.94 -5.51
N GLU A 672 -10.78 32.88 -4.67
CA GLU A 672 -10.82 33.55 -3.36
C GLU A 672 -10.01 32.81 -2.27
N GLY A 673 -9.55 31.60 -2.55
CA GLY A 673 -8.62 30.85 -1.69
C GLY A 673 -8.08 29.60 -2.38
N TRP A 674 -6.96 29.08 -1.88
CA TRP A 674 -6.37 27.85 -2.40
C TRP A 674 -6.83 26.63 -1.60
N GLY A 675 -7.49 25.71 -2.29
CA GLY A 675 -7.89 24.41 -1.76
C GLY A 675 -7.49 23.27 -2.70
N ALA A 676 -6.91 22.22 -2.14
CA ALA A 676 -6.66 20.99 -2.86
C ALA A 676 -7.91 20.10 -2.82
N LEU A 677 -8.27 19.52 -3.96
CA LEU A 677 -9.43 18.65 -4.11
C LEU A 677 -8.95 17.25 -4.47
N ASN A 678 -9.45 16.22 -3.79
CA ASN A 678 -9.15 14.84 -4.14
C ASN A 678 -10.40 14.00 -3.98
N LEU A 679 -10.72 13.15 -4.96
CA LEU A 679 -11.87 12.26 -4.89
C LEU A 679 -11.40 10.84 -4.61
N SER A 680 -11.90 10.23 -3.54
CA SER A 680 -11.61 8.84 -3.16
C SER A 680 -12.90 8.04 -3.00
N HIS A 681 -12.79 6.75 -2.69
CA HIS A 681 -13.95 5.92 -2.33
C HIS A 681 -14.67 6.38 -1.05
N GLU A 682 -14.07 7.25 -0.23
CA GLU A 682 -14.70 7.86 0.95
C GLU A 682 -15.49 9.14 0.62
N GLY A 683 -15.30 9.70 -0.58
CA GLY A 683 -15.93 10.94 -1.03
C GLY A 683 -14.94 11.99 -1.53
N LEU A 684 -15.43 13.22 -1.71
CA LEU A 684 -14.63 14.37 -2.12
C LEU A 684 -13.94 14.97 -0.88
N LYS A 685 -12.63 14.91 -0.83
CA LYS A 685 -11.79 15.56 0.18
C LYS A 685 -11.39 16.96 -0.29
N ILE A 686 -11.79 17.98 0.46
CA ILE A 686 -11.38 19.37 0.30
C ILE A 686 -10.30 19.62 1.37
N THR A 687 -9.10 20.03 0.98
CA THR A 687 -7.99 20.32 1.91
C THR A 687 -7.56 21.77 1.78
N LEU A 688 -7.44 22.44 2.91
CA LEU A 688 -7.26 23.90 3.05
C LEU A 688 -6.12 24.18 4.03
N LEU A 689 -5.52 25.35 3.97
CA LEU A 689 -4.53 25.80 4.94
C LEU A 689 -5.18 26.03 6.33
N ASP A 690 -4.51 25.59 7.40
CA ASP A 690 -4.87 25.91 8.79
C ASP A 690 -3.93 27.00 9.30
N THR A 691 -4.42 28.25 9.32
CA THR A 691 -3.61 29.42 9.67
C THR A 691 -3.43 29.60 11.18
N ARG A 692 -4.22 28.91 12.04
CA ARG A 692 -4.28 29.17 13.48
C ARG A 692 -2.91 29.18 14.15
N SER A 693 -2.06 28.21 13.82
CA SER A 693 -0.70 28.12 14.37
C SER A 693 0.23 29.22 13.86
N ALA A 694 0.02 29.72 12.64
CA ALA A 694 0.79 30.83 12.07
C ALA A 694 0.35 32.17 12.68
N ASP A 695 -0.95 32.38 12.85
CA ASP A 695 -1.51 33.61 13.41
C ASP A 695 -1.09 33.80 14.88
N ILE A 696 -1.11 32.72 15.66
CA ILE A 696 -0.59 32.73 17.05
C ILE A 696 0.93 32.99 17.09
N ALA A 697 1.70 32.48 16.12
CA ALA A 697 3.12 32.79 16.00
C ALA A 697 3.37 34.26 15.59
N LYS A 698 2.49 34.85 14.78
CA LYS A 698 2.54 36.28 14.41
C LYS A 698 2.21 37.19 15.58
N GLU A 699 1.34 36.80 16.50
CA GLU A 699 1.05 37.58 17.71
C GLU A 699 2.08 37.36 18.84
N ALA A 700 2.75 36.21 18.90
CA ALA A 700 3.76 35.92 19.92
C ALA A 700 4.94 36.91 19.93
N LYS A 701 5.54 37.14 21.12
CA LYS A 701 6.73 38.00 21.29
C LYS A 701 7.88 37.56 20.41
N ALA A 702 8.19 36.26 20.47
CA ALA A 702 9.13 35.58 19.60
C ALA A 702 8.85 34.06 19.56
N ASN A 703 9.36 33.40 18.53
CA ASN A 703 9.17 31.98 18.26
C ASN A 703 10.50 31.29 18.01
N ILE A 704 10.73 30.17 18.68
CA ILE A 704 11.90 29.32 18.51
C ILE A 704 11.42 27.97 18.00
N PHE A 705 11.71 27.65 16.74
CA PHE A 705 11.29 26.43 16.06
C PHE A 705 12.40 25.37 16.16
N LEU A 706 12.18 24.34 16.96
CA LEU A 706 13.18 23.34 17.34
C LEU A 706 13.20 22.15 16.37
N ASP A 707 13.59 22.37 15.12
CA ASP A 707 13.59 21.33 14.08
C ASP A 707 14.91 21.28 13.30
N ALA A 708 15.64 20.18 13.45
CA ALA A 708 16.93 19.93 12.79
C ALA A 708 16.82 19.67 11.27
N THR A 709 15.60 19.49 10.77
CA THR A 709 15.31 19.00 9.42
C THR A 709 14.38 19.93 8.63
N LEU A 710 13.73 20.89 9.29
CA LEU A 710 12.93 21.91 8.63
C LEU A 710 13.81 22.95 7.94
N LYS A 711 13.46 23.30 6.71
CA LYS A 711 14.10 24.33 5.89
C LYS A 711 13.49 25.71 6.11
N ARG A 712 14.28 26.76 5.92
CA ARG A 712 13.85 28.16 6.08
C ARG A 712 12.64 28.47 5.20
N GLU A 713 12.69 28.09 3.93
CA GLU A 713 11.64 28.35 2.93
C GLU A 713 10.34 27.65 3.30
N LYS A 714 10.41 26.38 3.73
CA LYS A 714 9.21 25.65 4.17
C LYS A 714 8.61 26.29 5.43
N LEU A 715 9.42 26.70 6.41
CA LEU A 715 8.91 27.40 7.59
C LEU A 715 8.27 28.76 7.22
N ALA A 716 8.85 29.50 6.28
CA ALA A 716 8.30 30.75 5.78
C ALA A 716 6.92 30.57 5.15
N LEU A 717 6.76 29.55 4.29
CA LEU A 717 5.46 29.16 3.72
C LEU A 717 4.46 28.73 4.80
N MET A 718 4.88 27.94 5.79
CA MET A 718 4.04 27.50 6.91
C MET A 718 3.54 28.63 7.83
N LEU A 719 4.20 29.79 7.80
CA LEU A 719 3.84 30.97 8.58
C LEU A 719 3.20 32.07 7.72
N GLY A 720 3.37 32.03 6.39
CA GLY A 720 2.99 33.12 5.49
C GLY A 720 3.79 34.39 5.72
N ILE A 721 5.13 34.26 5.80
CA ILE A 721 6.11 35.34 6.00
C ILE A 721 7.27 35.23 4.99
N SER A 722 8.17 36.21 4.95
CA SER A 722 9.38 36.13 4.12
C SER A 722 10.45 35.21 4.74
N PRO A 723 11.20 34.42 3.94
CA PRO A 723 12.33 33.62 4.43
C PRO A 723 13.39 34.44 5.17
N GLU A 724 13.61 35.68 4.75
CA GLU A 724 14.59 36.62 5.31
C GLU A 724 14.25 37.06 6.75
N GLU A 725 12.98 36.95 7.17
CA GLU A 725 12.54 37.21 8.54
C GLU A 725 12.98 36.11 9.53
N ILE A 726 13.47 34.96 9.03
CA ILE A 726 13.81 33.78 9.82
C ILE A 726 15.31 33.69 10.05
N LEU A 727 15.72 34.00 11.28
CA LEU A 727 17.07 33.72 11.77
C LEU A 727 17.28 32.20 11.86
N VAL A 728 18.33 31.67 11.22
CA VAL A 728 18.66 30.24 11.32
C VAL A 728 19.93 30.07 12.15
N ILE A 729 19.82 29.31 13.24
CA ILE A 729 20.91 29.03 14.17
C ILE A 729 21.12 27.52 14.33
N ARG A 730 22.35 27.12 14.68
CA ARG A 730 22.70 25.72 14.94
C ARG A 730 23.85 25.61 15.94
N GLN A 731 23.74 24.71 16.90
CA GLN A 731 24.89 24.34 17.71
C GLN A 731 25.88 23.54 16.85
N LYS A 732 27.14 23.98 16.85
CA LYS A 732 28.26 23.27 16.23
C LYS A 732 28.28 21.81 16.67
N GLN A 733 28.46 20.91 15.69
CA GLN A 733 28.49 19.47 15.92
C GLN A 733 29.92 18.94 15.80
N SER A 734 30.26 17.96 16.63
CA SER A 734 31.48 17.16 16.53
C SER A 734 31.34 16.13 15.40
N ASP A 735 32.42 15.86 14.67
CA ASP A 735 32.43 14.86 13.60
C ASP A 735 31.98 13.48 14.08
N HIS A 736 31.04 12.88 13.33
CA HIS A 736 30.49 11.55 13.61
C HIS A 736 31.38 10.42 13.08
N HIS A 737 32.68 10.45 13.39
CA HIS A 737 33.63 9.40 12.96
C HIS A 737 33.25 7.99 13.46
N ASN A 738 32.55 7.92 14.59
CA ASN A 738 32.09 6.68 15.22
C ASN A 738 30.79 6.11 14.62
N LEU A 739 30.18 6.76 13.63
CA LEU A 739 28.91 6.34 13.01
C LEU A 739 29.11 5.78 11.60
N ASP A 740 28.94 4.46 11.48
CA ASP A 740 28.81 3.76 10.20
C ASP A 740 27.35 3.83 9.72
N ILE A 741 27.14 4.22 8.46
CA ILE A 741 25.81 4.28 7.85
C ILE A 741 25.87 3.39 6.63
N LEU A 742 25.36 2.17 6.78
CA LEU A 742 25.19 1.22 5.70
C LEU A 742 23.88 1.52 4.98
N GLN A 743 23.89 1.48 3.65
CA GLN A 743 22.66 1.36 2.86
C GLN A 743 22.70 0.05 2.08
N VAL A 744 21.61 -0.71 2.16
CA VAL A 744 21.48 -2.02 1.52
C VAL A 744 20.78 -1.84 0.20
N ALA A 745 21.57 -1.93 -0.87
CA ALA A 745 21.09 -2.14 -2.21
C ALA A 745 20.51 -3.56 -2.35
N SER A 746 19.42 -3.71 -3.09
CA SER A 746 18.86 -5.02 -3.45
C SER A 746 17.33 -5.04 -3.58
N LEU A 747 16.64 -4.04 -3.01
CA LEU A 747 15.38 -4.30 -2.30
C LEU A 747 14.17 -3.53 -2.86
N GLY A 748 14.40 -2.49 -3.67
CA GLY A 748 13.38 -1.51 -4.04
C GLY A 748 13.18 -0.47 -2.92
N ARG A 749 12.25 0.48 -3.09
CA ARG A 749 11.92 1.47 -2.03
C ARG A 749 11.32 0.85 -0.76
N LEU A 750 10.91 -0.43 -0.79
CA LEU A 750 10.37 -1.17 0.36
C LEU A 750 9.23 -0.43 1.12
N GLY A 751 8.30 0.22 0.40
CA GLY A 751 7.11 0.87 0.99
C GLY A 751 6.11 -0.12 1.62
N MET A 752 4.91 0.35 2.01
CA MET A 752 3.87 -0.45 2.70
C MET A 752 3.33 -1.68 1.93
N ASN A 753 3.58 -1.76 0.62
CA ASN A 753 3.15 -2.84 -0.26
C ASN A 753 4.37 -3.66 -0.73
N ARG A 754 4.92 -4.48 0.17
CA ARG A 754 6.02 -5.41 -0.11
C ARG A 754 5.49 -6.76 -0.58
N GLY A 755 6.14 -7.37 -1.57
CA GLY A 755 5.89 -8.77 -1.92
C GLY A 755 6.60 -9.73 -0.95
N ASN A 756 6.12 -10.98 -0.86
CA ASN A 756 6.67 -11.99 0.05
C ASN A 756 8.19 -12.21 -0.10
N ASP A 757 8.73 -12.10 -1.31
CA ASP A 757 10.18 -12.21 -1.57
C ASP A 757 10.98 -11.03 -0.98
N GLN A 758 10.44 -9.81 -1.06
CA GLN A 758 11.07 -8.64 -0.43
C GLN A 758 11.06 -8.78 1.09
N GLN A 759 9.93 -9.20 1.68
CA GLN A 759 9.85 -9.38 3.13
C GLN A 759 10.76 -10.51 3.63
N GLN A 760 10.83 -11.65 2.92
CA GLN A 760 11.79 -12.73 3.25
C GLN A 760 13.23 -12.22 3.31
N ARG A 761 13.63 -11.38 2.35
CA ARG A 761 14.99 -10.84 2.27
C ARG A 761 15.28 -9.80 3.34
N VAL A 762 14.29 -8.96 3.69
CA VAL A 762 14.37 -8.02 4.82
C VAL A 762 14.51 -8.78 6.14
N ASP A 763 13.67 -9.78 6.37
CA ASP A 763 13.70 -10.63 7.57
C ASP A 763 15.06 -11.34 7.73
N ALA A 764 15.65 -11.82 6.63
CA ALA A 764 16.98 -12.44 6.64
C ALA A 764 18.10 -11.45 7.07
N ILE A 765 18.07 -10.21 6.57
CA ILE A 765 19.02 -9.16 6.98
C ILE A 765 18.83 -8.81 8.46
N ILE A 766 17.58 -8.68 8.92
CA ILE A 766 17.27 -8.39 10.33
C ILE A 766 17.78 -9.52 11.23
N ALA A 767 17.56 -10.78 10.84
CA ALA A 767 18.04 -11.94 11.59
C ALA A 767 19.57 -12.00 11.66
N HIS A 768 20.27 -11.71 10.56
CA HIS A 768 21.73 -11.66 10.50
C HIS A 768 22.32 -10.67 11.52
N TYR A 769 21.81 -9.42 11.56
CA TYR A 769 22.33 -8.42 12.50
C TYR A 769 21.89 -8.67 13.95
N LYS A 770 20.66 -9.15 14.19
CA LYS A 770 20.22 -9.58 15.54
C LYS A 770 21.05 -10.75 16.09
N ALA A 771 21.60 -11.61 15.24
CA ALA A 771 22.50 -12.68 15.65
C ALA A 771 23.91 -12.19 16.02
N GLN A 772 24.37 -11.07 15.45
CA GLN A 772 25.66 -10.44 15.80
C GLN A 772 25.53 -9.55 17.05
N ASP A 773 24.42 -8.81 17.15
CA ASP A 773 24.12 -7.89 18.23
C ASP A 773 22.65 -8.05 18.62
N ALA A 774 22.38 -8.77 19.71
CA ALA A 774 21.03 -8.98 20.22
C ALA A 774 20.35 -7.69 20.68
N THR A 775 21.08 -6.58 20.84
CA THR A 775 20.50 -5.25 21.12
C THR A 775 20.03 -4.53 19.85
N THR A 776 20.26 -5.10 18.66
CA THR A 776 19.80 -4.55 17.38
C THR A 776 18.31 -4.28 17.39
N LYS A 777 17.94 -3.02 17.09
CA LYS A 777 16.54 -2.61 16.93
C LYS A 777 16.21 -2.29 15.49
N VAL A 778 14.93 -2.40 15.16
CA VAL A 778 14.37 -2.11 13.85
C VAL A 778 13.36 -0.96 13.99
N ILE A 779 13.34 -0.05 13.03
CA ILE A 779 12.23 0.87 12.76
C ILE A 779 11.71 0.56 11.36
N ASP A 780 10.43 0.24 11.22
CA ASP A 780 9.80 -0.09 9.92
C ASP A 780 8.38 0.52 9.86
N PHE A 781 7.64 0.34 8.77
CA PHE A 781 6.22 0.71 8.71
C PHE A 781 5.44 -0.19 9.69
N LYS A 782 4.48 0.39 10.42
CA LYS A 782 3.66 -0.28 11.46
C LYS A 782 3.06 -1.65 11.05
N ARG A 783 2.87 -1.90 9.75
CA ARG A 783 2.40 -3.19 9.20
C ARG A 783 3.42 -4.33 9.38
N PHE A 784 4.72 -4.01 9.44
CA PHE A 784 5.83 -4.96 9.46
C PHE A 784 6.55 -5.02 10.82
N THR A 785 6.23 -4.11 11.74
CA THR A 785 6.86 -4.02 13.07
C THR A 785 6.38 -5.13 14.01
N ARG A 786 7.33 -5.77 14.71
CA ARG A 786 7.06 -6.78 15.73
C ARG A 786 7.11 -6.16 17.13
N GLU A 787 6.75 -6.94 18.15
CA GLU A 787 6.83 -6.49 19.54
C GLU A 787 8.26 -6.06 19.91
N GLY A 788 8.39 -4.86 20.50
CA GLY A 788 9.68 -4.28 20.87
C GLY A 788 10.49 -3.67 19.71
N GLU A 789 9.91 -3.52 18.52
CA GLU A 789 10.42 -2.73 17.39
C GLU A 789 9.68 -1.39 17.27
N GLY A 790 10.25 -0.42 16.56
CA GLY A 790 9.66 0.91 16.37
C GLY A 790 8.95 1.08 15.03
N SER A 791 7.99 2.01 14.97
CA SER A 791 7.31 2.42 13.74
C SER A 791 7.86 3.73 13.17
N TRP A 792 7.93 3.84 11.84
CA TRP A 792 8.07 5.13 11.15
C TRP A 792 7.00 6.12 11.62
N TRP A 793 7.38 7.39 11.76
CA TRP A 793 6.59 8.53 12.25
C TRP A 793 6.10 8.46 13.72
N VAL A 794 6.27 7.32 14.40
CA VAL A 794 5.97 7.17 15.84
C VAL A 794 7.26 7.16 16.66
N ASP A 795 8.24 6.36 16.23
CA ASP A 795 9.45 6.05 16.98
C ASP A 795 10.73 6.54 16.27
N SER A 796 10.63 6.85 14.96
CA SER A 796 11.70 7.50 14.18
C SER A 796 11.93 8.98 14.54
N ARG A 797 10.98 9.59 15.24
CA ARG A 797 10.92 10.99 15.69
C ARG A 797 10.48 11.04 17.14
N GLY A 798 10.72 12.14 17.87
CA GLY A 798 10.25 12.33 19.25
C GLY A 798 10.70 11.32 20.34
N SER A 799 11.30 10.18 20.00
CA SER A 799 11.59 9.09 20.92
C SER A 799 13.05 9.03 21.39
N ASN A 800 13.22 8.57 22.63
CA ASN A 800 14.50 8.28 23.30
C ASN A 800 14.79 6.78 23.39
N ASP A 801 13.89 5.91 22.92
CA ASP A 801 13.88 4.48 23.23
C ASP A 801 15.04 3.70 22.58
N PHE A 802 15.70 4.30 21.57
CA PHE A 802 16.87 3.74 20.86
C PHE A 802 18.22 4.32 21.32
N GLN A 803 18.24 5.16 22.36
CA GLN A 803 19.46 5.89 22.77
C GLN A 803 20.64 4.99 23.17
N GLN A 804 20.36 3.77 23.65
CA GLN A 804 21.35 2.77 24.07
C GLN A 804 21.64 1.70 23.00
N VAL A 805 20.96 1.76 21.84
CA VAL A 805 21.11 0.78 20.76
C VAL A 805 22.44 1.00 20.05
N LYS A 806 23.15 -0.07 19.68
CA LYS A 806 24.39 0.05 18.87
C LYS A 806 24.13 -0.08 17.38
N THR A 807 23.22 -1.00 17.01
CA THR A 807 22.83 -1.27 15.63
C THR A 807 21.34 -0.95 15.41
N LEU A 808 21.04 0.02 14.54
CA LEU A 808 19.67 0.41 14.19
C LEU A 808 19.37 0.12 12.72
N ILE A 809 18.37 -0.72 12.46
CA ILE A 809 17.90 -1.02 11.10
C ILE A 809 16.70 -0.13 10.77
N LEU A 810 16.74 0.54 9.62
CA LEU A 810 15.68 1.38 9.09
C LEU A 810 15.06 0.68 7.88
N GLY A 811 13.88 0.09 8.08
CA GLY A 811 13.16 -0.74 7.10
C GLY A 811 12.33 0.08 6.13
N GLY A 812 12.81 0.21 4.89
CA GLY A 812 12.12 0.92 3.82
C GLY A 812 12.29 2.44 3.84
N ILE A 813 11.86 3.06 2.75
CA ILE A 813 12.01 4.50 2.51
C ILE A 813 10.69 5.18 2.94
N PRO A 814 10.67 5.98 4.03
CA PRO A 814 9.46 6.57 4.58
C PRO A 814 8.91 7.64 3.65
N CYS A 815 7.88 7.31 2.88
CA CYS A 815 7.12 8.24 2.05
C CYS A 815 5.70 8.34 2.60
N ARG A 816 5.27 9.55 2.96
CA ARG A 816 3.86 9.86 3.24
C ARG A 816 3.00 9.65 1.99
N ASN A 817 1.68 9.66 2.16
CA ASN A 817 0.74 9.57 1.04
C ASN A 817 1.01 10.72 0.05
N LEU A 818 1.25 10.39 -1.23
CA LEU A 818 1.59 11.39 -2.25
C LEU A 818 0.46 12.40 -2.50
N GLY A 819 -0.81 11.99 -2.39
CA GLY A 819 -1.95 12.90 -2.49
C GLY A 819 -2.06 13.86 -1.31
N GLU A 820 -1.63 13.44 -0.11
CA GLU A 820 -1.52 14.36 1.04
C GLU A 820 -0.37 15.35 0.87
N LEU A 821 0.77 14.91 0.32
CA LEU A 821 1.88 15.81 0.00
C LEU A 821 1.53 16.76 -1.15
N GLU A 822 0.79 16.31 -2.17
CA GLU A 822 0.23 17.14 -3.24
C GLU A 822 -0.72 18.20 -2.67
N ALA A 823 -1.62 17.82 -1.76
CA ALA A 823 -2.52 18.74 -1.09
C ALA A 823 -1.78 19.76 -0.21
N GLU A 824 -0.81 19.30 0.60
CA GLU A 824 0.05 20.15 1.45
C GLU A 824 0.86 21.14 0.60
N PHE A 825 1.44 20.68 -0.50
CA PHE A 825 2.13 21.54 -1.48
C PHE A 825 1.17 22.58 -2.06
N THR A 826 -0.02 22.17 -2.49
CA THR A 826 -1.00 23.01 -3.18
C THR A 826 -1.46 24.19 -2.34
N VAL A 827 -1.81 23.95 -1.06
CA VAL A 827 -2.29 25.01 -0.16
C VAL A 827 -1.17 25.89 0.40
N LEU A 828 0.08 25.40 0.44
CA LEU A 828 1.24 26.22 0.82
C LEU A 828 1.74 27.13 -0.30
N HIS A 829 1.83 26.62 -1.53
CA HIS A 829 2.41 27.36 -2.67
C HIS A 829 1.37 28.15 -3.47
N GLY A 830 0.08 27.94 -3.19
CA GLY A 830 -1.00 28.51 -3.98
C GLY A 830 -0.98 28.06 -5.45
N ARG A 831 -0.70 26.79 -5.69
CA ARG A 831 -0.78 26.15 -7.02
C ARG A 831 -0.71 24.63 -6.92
N ALA A 832 -1.44 23.90 -7.76
CA ALA A 832 -1.23 22.47 -7.91
C ALA A 832 0.14 22.16 -8.57
N PRO A 833 0.73 20.96 -8.32
CA PRO A 833 1.87 20.49 -9.08
C PRO A 833 1.54 20.27 -10.57
N LYS A 834 2.55 20.41 -11.43
CA LYS A 834 2.44 20.01 -12.84
C LYS A 834 2.23 18.48 -12.94
N GLY A 835 1.24 18.07 -13.72
CA GLY A 835 0.94 16.65 -13.95
C GLY A 835 2.03 15.92 -14.74
N GLY A 836 2.12 14.60 -14.54
CA GLY A 836 3.07 13.72 -15.22
C GLY A 836 4.28 13.32 -14.35
N THR A 837 5.04 12.33 -14.82
CA THR A 837 6.27 11.86 -14.19
C THR A 837 7.45 11.83 -15.15
N GLU A 838 8.65 11.92 -14.59
CA GLU A 838 9.94 11.81 -15.27
C GLU A 838 10.83 10.78 -14.56
N ALA A 839 11.64 10.06 -15.33
CA ALA A 839 12.68 9.18 -14.79
C ALA A 839 13.90 10.00 -14.35
N ILE A 840 14.07 10.16 -13.04
CA ILE A 840 15.14 10.96 -12.45
C ILE A 840 16.26 10.05 -11.91
N ARG A 841 17.49 10.30 -12.34
CA ARG A 841 18.70 9.67 -11.82
C ARG A 841 19.35 10.58 -10.78
N ARG A 842 19.68 10.03 -9.61
CA ARG A 842 20.44 10.73 -8.57
C ARG A 842 21.65 9.93 -8.14
N ALA A 843 22.81 10.59 -8.17
CA ALA A 843 24.06 10.01 -7.71
C ALA A 843 24.02 9.70 -6.20
N MET A 844 24.73 8.66 -5.82
CA MET A 844 24.95 8.26 -4.44
C MET A 844 26.26 8.84 -3.90
N ARG A 845 26.26 9.22 -2.62
CA ARG A 845 27.46 9.59 -1.88
C ARG A 845 28.02 8.34 -1.20
N CYS A 846 28.96 7.65 -1.85
CA CYS A 846 29.54 6.42 -1.31
C CYS A 846 30.83 6.69 -0.51
N LYS A 847 30.96 6.10 0.68
CA LYS A 847 32.20 6.08 1.49
C LYS A 847 33.19 5.00 1.03
N ASN A 848 32.69 3.91 0.46
CA ASN A 848 33.50 2.79 -0.02
C ASN A 848 34.05 3.04 -1.43
N SER A 849 35.29 2.64 -1.67
CA SER A 849 35.96 2.76 -2.97
C SER A 849 35.22 1.95 -4.04
N LEU A 850 34.82 2.62 -5.11
CA LEU A 850 34.25 2.00 -6.30
C LEU A 850 35.32 1.91 -7.41
N PRO A 851 35.12 1.06 -8.43
CA PRO A 851 36.04 0.99 -9.58
C PRO A 851 36.21 2.36 -10.26
N SER A 852 37.41 2.64 -10.77
CA SER A 852 37.72 3.94 -11.39
C SER A 852 36.76 4.25 -12.56
N GLY A 853 36.29 5.50 -12.64
CA GLY A 853 35.35 5.97 -13.66
C GLY A 853 33.88 5.55 -13.47
N VAL A 854 33.54 4.85 -12.38
CA VAL A 854 32.17 4.36 -12.13
C VAL A 854 31.42 5.27 -11.15
N GLN A 855 30.32 5.89 -11.60
CA GLN A 855 29.44 6.68 -10.72
C GLN A 855 28.21 5.89 -10.26
N PRO A 856 27.97 5.76 -8.94
CA PRO A 856 26.82 5.08 -8.37
C PRO A 856 25.54 5.93 -8.43
N TYR A 857 24.40 5.38 -8.83
CA TYR A 857 23.11 6.09 -8.80
C TYR A 857 21.88 5.22 -8.53
N PHE A 858 20.80 5.90 -8.12
CA PHE A 858 19.43 5.39 -8.14
C PHE A 858 18.60 6.12 -9.21
N GLU A 859 17.71 5.38 -9.87
CA GLU A 859 16.73 5.93 -10.84
C GLU A 859 15.32 5.71 -10.30
N SER A 860 14.48 6.75 -10.26
CA SER A 860 13.07 6.65 -9.91
C SER A 860 12.17 7.52 -10.77
N GLU A 861 10.97 7.02 -11.07
CA GLU A 861 9.86 7.82 -11.62
C GLU A 861 9.36 8.78 -10.53
N GLU A 862 9.40 10.08 -10.81
CA GLU A 862 9.03 11.16 -9.87
C GLU A 862 8.28 12.27 -10.60
N SER A 863 7.69 13.23 -9.89
CA SER A 863 6.91 14.30 -10.53
C SER A 863 7.74 15.08 -11.56
N ALA A 864 7.10 15.45 -12.66
CA ALA A 864 7.63 16.38 -13.66
C ALA A 864 7.74 17.83 -13.13
N ASP A 865 7.08 18.15 -12.02
CA ASP A 865 7.23 19.43 -11.31
C ASP A 865 8.47 19.39 -10.40
N PRO A 866 9.53 20.18 -10.67
CA PRO A 866 10.76 20.12 -9.87
C PRO A 866 10.56 20.56 -8.42
N GLU A 867 9.68 21.54 -8.16
CA GLU A 867 9.42 22.07 -6.81
C GLU A 867 8.67 21.03 -5.98
N PHE A 868 7.64 20.41 -6.54
CA PHE A 868 6.91 19.35 -5.84
C PHE A 868 7.77 18.08 -5.65
N ARG A 869 8.58 17.72 -6.65
CA ARG A 869 9.53 16.61 -6.53
C ARG A 869 10.52 16.84 -5.38
N GLU A 870 11.07 18.04 -5.26
CA GLU A 870 11.98 18.40 -4.18
C GLU A 870 11.26 18.47 -2.83
N PHE A 871 10.02 18.98 -2.78
CA PHE A 871 9.18 18.98 -1.57
C PHE A 871 8.96 17.55 -1.02
N VAL A 872 8.63 16.58 -1.88
CA VAL A 872 8.50 15.16 -1.52
C VAL A 872 9.84 14.59 -1.08
N ARG A 873 10.93 14.90 -1.79
CA ARG A 873 12.29 14.44 -1.47
C ARG A 873 12.77 14.94 -0.10
N GLN A 874 12.54 16.21 0.24
CA GLN A 874 12.90 16.78 1.53
C GLN A 874 12.09 16.16 2.68
N ALA A 875 10.80 15.86 2.48
CA ALA A 875 10.00 15.13 3.47
C ALA A 875 10.61 13.75 3.81
N ILE A 876 10.96 12.96 2.78
CA ILE A 876 11.59 11.65 2.94
C ILE A 876 12.97 11.78 3.64
N LEU A 877 13.81 12.72 3.21
CA LEU A 877 15.14 12.94 3.79
C LEU A 877 15.07 13.39 5.26
N ALA A 878 14.09 14.22 5.61
CA ALA A 878 13.87 14.65 6.99
C ALA A 878 13.57 13.46 7.91
N ASP A 879 12.67 12.56 7.51
CA ASP A 879 12.32 11.37 8.29
C ASP A 879 13.50 10.42 8.49
N ILE A 880 14.29 10.18 7.43
CA ILE A 880 15.48 9.32 7.51
C ILE A 880 16.56 9.94 8.43
N LYS A 881 16.82 11.24 8.32
CA LYS A 881 17.80 11.95 9.17
C LYS A 881 17.40 11.93 10.65
N GLN A 882 16.11 12.11 10.95
CA GLN A 882 15.60 12.03 12.32
C GLN A 882 15.76 10.63 12.92
N ALA A 883 15.54 9.59 12.12
CA ALA A 883 15.72 8.20 12.52
C ALA A 883 17.19 7.85 12.78
N ILE A 884 18.12 8.25 11.91
CA ILE A 884 19.57 8.14 12.13
C ILE A 884 19.97 8.83 13.44
N GLY A 885 19.43 10.02 13.69
CA GLY A 885 19.67 10.80 14.90
C GLY A 885 19.25 10.10 16.21
N ARG A 886 18.40 9.07 16.19
CA ARG A 886 17.97 8.34 17.40
C ARG A 886 19.13 7.63 18.12
N LEU A 887 20.20 7.26 17.41
CA LEU A 887 21.42 6.71 18.01
C LEU A 887 22.28 7.74 18.74
N ARG A 888 22.09 9.04 18.51
CA ARG A 888 22.83 10.14 19.17
C ARG A 888 24.35 9.95 19.19
N ALA A 889 24.95 9.62 18.04
CA ALA A 889 26.34 9.15 17.98
C ALA A 889 27.39 10.10 18.61
N HIS A 890 27.17 11.41 18.52
CA HIS A 890 28.00 12.44 19.16
C HIS A 890 28.00 12.44 20.70
N LEU A 891 27.05 11.76 21.35
CA LEU A 891 27.05 11.55 22.80
C LEU A 891 27.81 10.28 23.22
N ARG A 892 28.22 9.44 22.26
CA ARG A 892 28.87 8.15 22.51
C ARG A 892 30.14 8.02 21.65
N PRO A 893 31.08 8.98 21.69
CA PRO A 893 32.23 9.02 20.77
C PRO A 893 33.11 7.77 20.85
N ASP A 894 33.17 7.12 22.02
CA ASP A 894 33.94 5.91 22.27
C ASP A 894 33.23 4.60 21.84
N GLU A 895 31.96 4.67 21.41
CA GLU A 895 31.21 3.53 20.88
C GLU A 895 31.17 3.57 19.35
N GLN A 896 31.54 2.47 18.70
CA GLN A 896 31.27 2.27 17.28
C GLN A 896 29.77 1.94 17.09
N LEU A 897 29.09 2.74 16.29
CA LEU A 897 27.64 2.67 16.06
C LEU A 897 27.33 2.42 14.58
N ARG A 898 26.19 1.78 14.31
CA ARG A 898 25.77 1.45 12.95
C ARG A 898 24.29 1.73 12.70
N VAL A 899 23.99 2.46 11.63
CA VAL A 899 22.65 2.51 11.04
C VAL A 899 22.64 1.72 9.73
N ILE A 900 21.58 0.96 9.48
CA ILE A 900 21.44 0.09 8.30
C ILE A 900 20.13 0.42 7.60
N ILE A 901 20.20 1.09 6.46
CA ILE A 901 19.05 1.56 5.70
C ILE A 901 18.69 0.51 4.65
N LEU A 902 17.51 -0.09 4.77
CA LEU A 902 17.02 -1.09 3.82
C LEU A 902 16.14 -0.40 2.78
N GLY A 903 16.69 -0.15 1.58
CA GLY A 903 15.88 0.32 0.45
C GLY A 903 16.60 1.27 -0.50
N ASP A 904 16.01 1.39 -1.69
CA ASP A 904 16.57 2.10 -2.84
C ASP A 904 16.21 3.59 -2.82
N PHE A 905 17.13 4.45 -2.37
CA PHE A 905 16.92 5.91 -2.39
C PHE A 905 18.25 6.66 -2.32
N ALA A 906 18.40 7.73 -3.13
CA ALA A 906 19.61 8.54 -3.13
C ALA A 906 19.63 9.51 -1.94
N LEU A 907 20.37 9.14 -0.89
CA LEU A 907 20.59 9.98 0.29
C LEU A 907 21.55 11.13 -0.02
N ASP A 908 21.37 12.25 0.69
CA ASP A 908 22.23 13.44 0.62
C ASP A 908 23.42 13.39 1.60
N ILE A 909 23.56 12.29 2.34
CA ILE A 909 24.65 11.98 3.27
C ILE A 909 25.53 10.83 2.75
N PRO A 910 26.84 10.79 3.07
CA PRO A 910 27.72 9.69 2.67
C PRO A 910 27.39 8.37 3.38
N VAL A 911 27.24 7.29 2.62
CA VAL A 911 26.94 5.93 3.11
C VAL A 911 27.91 4.87 2.59
N THR A 912 28.08 3.79 3.34
CA THR A 912 28.70 2.55 2.88
C THR A 912 27.64 1.75 2.13
N LEU A 913 27.78 1.59 0.81
CA LEU A 913 26.77 0.93 -0.01
C LEU A 913 27.14 -0.55 -0.24
N ILE A 914 26.22 -1.45 0.13
CA ILE A 914 26.40 -2.92 0.12
C ILE A 914 25.21 -3.60 -0.56
N LYS A 915 25.39 -4.79 -1.15
CA LYS A 915 24.25 -5.60 -1.62
C LYS A 915 23.67 -6.45 -0.50
N ALA A 916 22.37 -6.71 -0.55
CA ALA A 916 21.69 -7.63 0.38
C ALA A 916 22.34 -9.03 0.44
N SER A 917 22.79 -9.53 -0.71
CA SER A 917 23.49 -10.81 -0.87
C SER A 917 24.88 -10.87 -0.23
N ASP A 918 25.58 -9.73 -0.14
CA ASP A 918 26.89 -9.62 0.50
C ASP A 918 26.79 -9.63 2.04
N ILE A 919 25.60 -9.37 2.59
CA ILE A 919 25.30 -9.47 4.03
C ILE A 919 24.99 -10.93 4.40
N THR A 920 23.98 -11.53 3.76
CA THR A 920 23.61 -12.93 4.03
C THR A 920 23.03 -13.60 2.78
N PRO A 921 23.40 -14.86 2.44
CA PRO A 921 22.92 -15.54 1.24
C PRO A 921 21.39 -15.69 1.15
N GLU A 922 20.70 -15.68 2.28
CA GLU A 922 19.25 -15.79 2.41
C GLU A 922 18.54 -14.51 1.95
N ALA A 923 19.23 -13.37 2.00
CA ALA A 923 18.76 -12.07 1.53
C ALA A 923 19.07 -11.80 0.04
N ALA A 924 19.72 -12.76 -0.63
CA ALA A 924 19.96 -12.70 -2.06
C ALA A 924 18.64 -12.76 -2.86
N THR A 925 18.58 -12.02 -3.97
CA THR A 925 17.46 -12.08 -4.93
C THR A 925 17.24 -13.52 -5.42
N LYS A 926 16.07 -13.81 -6.02
CA LYS A 926 15.84 -15.10 -6.71
C LYS A 926 16.90 -15.36 -7.78
N GLU A 927 17.36 -14.32 -8.45
CA GLU A 927 18.41 -14.36 -9.46
C GLU A 927 19.77 -14.74 -8.85
N GLU A 928 20.24 -14.00 -7.84
CA GLU A 928 21.50 -14.29 -7.14
C GLU A 928 21.51 -15.68 -6.45
N ARG A 929 20.37 -16.12 -5.90
CA ARG A 929 20.19 -17.50 -5.39
C ARG A 929 20.34 -18.53 -6.52
N THR A 930 19.76 -18.27 -7.69
CA THR A 930 19.91 -19.14 -8.88
C THR A 930 21.38 -19.16 -9.36
N ILE A 931 22.02 -18.00 -9.47
CA ILE A 931 23.44 -17.85 -9.82
C ILE A 931 24.33 -18.66 -8.86
N THR A 932 24.06 -18.58 -7.56
CA THR A 932 24.81 -19.31 -6.52
C THR A 932 24.55 -20.82 -6.58
N ALA A 933 23.30 -21.24 -6.81
CA ALA A 933 22.95 -22.64 -6.98
C ALA A 933 23.59 -23.24 -8.25
N ILE A 934 23.64 -22.48 -9.35
CA ILE A 934 24.39 -22.85 -10.57
C ILE A 934 25.88 -23.03 -10.25
N LYS A 935 26.51 -22.08 -9.55
CA LYS A 935 27.92 -22.18 -9.11
C LYS A 935 28.19 -23.46 -8.32
N ARG A 936 27.32 -23.78 -7.35
CA ARG A 936 27.40 -25.00 -6.55
C ARG A 936 27.18 -26.27 -7.38
N ALA A 937 26.14 -26.32 -8.22
CA ALA A 937 25.86 -27.46 -9.08
C ALA A 937 27.02 -27.75 -10.06
N VAL A 938 27.64 -26.71 -10.64
CA VAL A 938 28.86 -26.83 -11.45
C VAL A 938 30.03 -27.40 -10.64
N ALA A 939 30.24 -26.93 -9.40
CA ALA A 939 31.28 -27.47 -8.53
C ALA A 939 31.04 -28.94 -8.15
N THR A 940 29.83 -29.30 -7.74
CA THR A 940 29.45 -30.68 -7.42
C THR A 940 29.57 -31.61 -8.63
N LEU A 941 29.24 -31.15 -9.85
CA LEU A 941 29.44 -31.94 -11.07
C LEU A 941 30.94 -32.15 -11.38
N LYS A 942 31.81 -31.14 -11.13
CA LYS A 942 33.27 -31.29 -11.21
C LYS A 942 33.80 -32.31 -10.20
N GLU A 943 33.39 -32.21 -8.94
CA GLU A 943 33.80 -33.13 -7.86
C GLU A 943 33.35 -34.57 -8.14
N GLN A 944 32.16 -34.76 -8.71
CA GLN A 944 31.64 -36.08 -9.10
C GLN A 944 32.20 -36.60 -10.44
N GLY A 945 33.09 -35.85 -11.11
CA GLY A 945 33.63 -36.21 -12.43
C GLY A 945 32.57 -36.30 -13.54
N LYS A 946 31.39 -35.69 -13.35
CA LYS A 946 30.27 -35.77 -14.29
C LYS A 946 30.33 -34.64 -15.32
N LYS A 947 29.86 -34.94 -16.54
CA LYS A 947 29.79 -33.94 -17.62
C LYS A 947 28.84 -32.80 -17.23
N ILE A 948 29.38 -31.58 -17.20
CA ILE A 948 28.66 -30.38 -16.77
C ILE A 948 27.77 -29.91 -17.93
N THR A 949 26.48 -30.23 -17.90
CA THR A 949 25.50 -29.82 -18.92
C THR A 949 24.42 -28.94 -18.30
N GLN A 950 23.75 -28.10 -19.12
CA GLN A 950 22.62 -27.29 -18.65
C GLN A 950 21.50 -28.16 -18.05
N GLN A 951 21.27 -29.35 -18.62
CA GLN A 951 20.34 -30.36 -18.13
C GLN A 951 20.72 -30.83 -16.72
N ALA A 952 21.97 -31.27 -16.52
CA ALA A 952 22.45 -31.76 -15.22
C ALA A 952 22.48 -30.66 -14.14
N ILE A 953 22.75 -29.40 -14.53
CA ILE A 953 22.65 -28.25 -13.63
C ILE A 953 21.19 -27.97 -13.28
N ALA A 954 20.26 -28.01 -14.25
CA ALA A 954 18.83 -27.81 -14.02
C ALA A 954 18.25 -28.84 -13.05
N GLU A 955 18.63 -30.11 -13.22
CA GLU A 955 18.25 -31.23 -12.33
C GLU A 955 18.79 -31.04 -10.90
N LEU A 956 20.04 -30.61 -10.73
CA LEU A 956 20.64 -30.35 -9.41
C LEU A 956 20.12 -29.08 -8.72
N VAL A 957 19.72 -28.06 -9.50
CA VAL A 957 19.18 -26.79 -8.97
C VAL A 957 17.66 -26.85 -8.74
N GLY A 958 16.97 -27.84 -9.32
CA GLY A 958 15.51 -28.01 -9.17
C GLY A 958 14.68 -27.04 -10.01
N VAL A 959 15.19 -26.64 -11.18
CA VAL A 959 14.55 -25.68 -12.11
C VAL A 959 14.57 -26.21 -13.54
N THR A 960 13.90 -25.55 -14.49
CA THR A 960 13.88 -26.00 -15.88
C THR A 960 15.17 -25.65 -16.63
N GLN A 961 15.58 -26.47 -17.61
CA GLN A 961 16.75 -26.21 -18.45
C GLN A 961 16.60 -24.89 -19.25
N GLY A 962 15.39 -24.53 -19.69
CA GLY A 962 15.08 -23.23 -20.29
C GLY A 962 15.05 -22.02 -19.33
N TYR A 963 15.19 -22.25 -18.01
CA TYR A 963 15.47 -21.21 -17.03
C TYR A 963 16.99 -21.09 -16.77
N ILE A 964 17.70 -22.22 -16.71
CA ILE A 964 19.19 -22.25 -16.64
C ILE A 964 19.84 -21.61 -17.87
N SER A 965 19.28 -21.80 -19.07
CA SER A 965 19.82 -21.22 -20.32
C SER A 965 19.89 -19.69 -20.32
N ARG A 966 19.10 -19.02 -19.47
CA ARG A 966 19.13 -17.56 -19.28
C ARG A 966 20.41 -17.07 -18.60
N PHE A 967 21.15 -17.96 -17.96
CA PHE A 967 22.42 -17.69 -17.28
C PHE A 967 23.63 -18.15 -18.12
N ARG A 968 23.52 -18.15 -19.45
CA ARG A 968 24.56 -18.63 -20.40
C ARG A 968 25.94 -18.03 -20.12
N GLU A 969 25.99 -16.71 -19.91
CA GLU A 969 27.22 -15.95 -19.63
C GLU A 969 27.91 -16.42 -18.35
N LEU A 970 27.15 -16.55 -17.26
CA LEU A 970 27.66 -17.12 -16.01
C LEU A 970 28.21 -18.55 -16.24
N LEU A 971 27.51 -19.40 -16.98
CA LEU A 971 27.95 -20.77 -17.25
C LEU A 971 29.27 -20.81 -18.03
N GLN A 972 29.47 -19.88 -18.96
CA GLN A 972 30.74 -19.73 -19.69
C GLN A 972 31.89 -19.38 -18.72
N THR A 973 31.69 -18.44 -17.78
CA THR A 973 32.73 -18.08 -16.79
C THR A 973 33.09 -19.18 -15.78
N LEU A 974 32.19 -20.13 -15.52
CA LEU A 974 32.39 -21.19 -14.50
C LEU A 974 33.05 -22.46 -15.04
N LEU A 975 33.14 -22.59 -16.36
CA LEU A 975 33.83 -23.67 -17.05
C LEU A 975 35.23 -23.17 -17.41
N ASN A 976 36.27 -23.84 -16.92
CA ASN A 976 37.65 -23.33 -17.02
C ASN A 976 38.05 -23.18 -18.51
N PRO A 977 38.72 -22.08 -18.91
CA PRO A 977 38.99 -21.80 -20.34
C PRO A 977 39.74 -22.91 -21.08
N ASN A 978 40.51 -23.72 -20.33
CA ASN A 978 41.39 -24.77 -20.86
C ASN A 978 40.85 -26.20 -20.69
N SER A 979 39.55 -26.40 -20.50
CA SER A 979 38.93 -27.73 -20.69
C SER A 979 38.85 -28.04 -22.19
N LYS A 980 39.94 -28.58 -22.75
CA LYS A 980 40.13 -28.79 -24.19
C LYS A 980 38.93 -29.40 -24.91
N SER A 981 38.33 -28.60 -25.79
CA SER A 981 37.87 -29.05 -27.10
C SER A 981 38.62 -28.24 -28.16
N ASN A 982 39.74 -28.80 -28.62
CA ASN A 982 40.56 -28.53 -29.83
C ASN A 982 39.99 -27.54 -30.87
N ASN A 983 40.73 -26.62 -31.52
CA ASN A 983 42.19 -26.41 -31.72
C ASN A 983 42.50 -24.92 -32.07
N SER A 984 43.78 -24.50 -32.07
CA SER A 984 44.22 -23.16 -32.53
C SER A 984 45.66 -23.12 -33.08
N GLU A 985 45.88 -22.44 -34.21
CA GLU A 985 47.15 -21.86 -34.73
C GLU A 985 46.82 -20.52 -35.45
N ALA A 986 47.81 -19.64 -35.68
CA ALA A 986 47.62 -18.17 -35.84
C ALA A 986 48.33 -17.57 -37.13
N PRO A 987 48.41 -16.23 -37.42
CA PRO A 987 47.83 -15.63 -38.66
C PRO A 987 48.74 -14.66 -39.48
N PRO A 988 48.39 -14.28 -40.75
CA PRO A 988 48.07 -12.86 -41.11
C PRO A 988 47.20 -12.66 -42.39
N PRO A 989 46.72 -11.44 -42.81
CA PRO A 989 46.72 -10.12 -42.13
C PRO A 989 45.30 -9.56 -41.79
N THR A 990 44.28 -9.61 -42.68
CA THR A 990 42.87 -9.66 -42.19
C THR A 990 42.65 -10.94 -41.40
N ALA A 991 43.51 -11.96 -41.55
CA ALA A 991 43.61 -13.06 -40.61
C ALA A 991 44.31 -12.68 -39.29
N GLU A 992 45.23 -11.69 -39.26
CA GLU A 992 45.80 -11.18 -37.99
C GLU A 992 44.72 -10.46 -37.20
N MET A 993 44.00 -9.54 -37.85
CA MET A 993 42.82 -8.93 -37.25
C MET A 993 41.75 -9.98 -36.95
N ALA A 994 41.48 -10.95 -37.83
CA ALA A 994 40.46 -11.98 -37.58
C ALA A 994 40.88 -12.93 -36.47
N VAL A 995 42.17 -13.15 -36.18
CA VAL A 995 42.59 -13.95 -35.03
C VAL A 995 42.71 -13.12 -33.77
N VAL A 996 43.11 -11.85 -33.82
CA VAL A 996 42.93 -10.94 -32.66
C VAL A 996 41.45 -10.81 -32.32
N THR A 997 40.57 -10.80 -33.33
CA THR A 997 39.11 -10.82 -33.17
C THR A 997 38.61 -12.19 -32.74
N ASP A 998 39.09 -13.30 -33.30
CA ASP A 998 38.72 -14.65 -32.84
C ASP A 998 39.16 -14.85 -31.39
N GLU A 999 40.34 -14.37 -31.00
CA GLU A 999 40.87 -14.42 -29.64
C GLU A 999 40.09 -13.50 -28.72
N ALA A 1000 39.75 -12.27 -29.14
CA ALA A 1000 38.91 -11.35 -28.36
C ALA A 1000 37.45 -11.84 -28.22
N ILE A 1001 36.85 -12.42 -29.26
CA ILE A 1001 35.51 -13.03 -29.27
C ILE A 1001 35.51 -14.38 -28.51
N ALA A 1002 36.62 -15.12 -28.54
CA ALA A 1002 36.77 -16.34 -27.76
C ALA A 1002 36.97 -16.05 -26.27
N ALA A 1003 37.79 -15.04 -25.95
CA ALA A 1003 38.06 -14.54 -24.60
C ALA A 1003 36.91 -13.70 -24.03
N SER A 1004 36.06 -13.12 -24.89
CA SER A 1004 34.80 -12.48 -24.51
C SER A 1004 33.96 -13.47 -23.73
N SER A 1005 33.90 -13.25 -22.43
CA SER A 1005 33.39 -14.20 -21.44
C SER A 1005 31.86 -14.36 -21.48
N ASP A 1006 31.18 -13.46 -22.19
CA ASP A 1006 29.75 -13.28 -22.22
C ASP A 1006 29.30 -12.82 -23.64
N TYR A 1007 28.00 -12.83 -23.96
CA TYR A 1007 27.56 -12.48 -25.32
C TYR A 1007 27.66 -10.98 -25.59
N LYS A 1008 27.76 -10.17 -24.54
CA LYS A 1008 27.79 -8.72 -24.61
C LYS A 1008 29.18 -8.19 -24.96
N GLN A 1009 30.25 -8.78 -24.41
CA GLN A 1009 31.64 -8.56 -24.83
C GLN A 1009 31.86 -9.06 -26.26
N VAL A 1010 31.20 -10.16 -26.66
CA VAL A 1010 31.18 -10.59 -28.06
C VAL A 1010 30.54 -9.49 -28.94
N LEU A 1011 29.39 -8.93 -28.55
CA LEU A 1011 28.78 -7.80 -29.27
C LEU A 1011 29.64 -6.54 -29.28
N GLU A 1012 30.24 -6.14 -28.16
CA GLU A 1012 31.14 -4.97 -28.05
C GLU A 1012 32.37 -5.15 -28.96
N THR A 1013 32.95 -6.36 -29.01
CA THR A 1013 34.06 -6.70 -29.92
C THR A 1013 33.61 -6.75 -31.40
N ILE A 1014 32.39 -7.21 -31.70
CA ILE A 1014 31.82 -7.14 -33.06
C ILE A 1014 31.64 -5.68 -33.48
N ASP A 1015 31.11 -4.83 -32.60
CA ASP A 1015 30.83 -3.42 -32.87
C ASP A 1015 32.14 -2.66 -33.18
N GLU A 1016 33.14 -2.79 -32.30
CA GLU A 1016 34.49 -2.23 -32.48
C GLU A 1016 35.15 -2.72 -33.79
N VAL A 1017 35.19 -4.04 -34.04
CA VAL A 1017 35.91 -4.59 -35.19
C VAL A 1017 35.18 -4.36 -36.53
N PHE A 1018 33.87 -4.58 -36.60
CA PHE A 1018 33.15 -4.46 -37.87
C PHE A 1018 32.73 -3.02 -38.19
N TYR A 1019 32.34 -2.21 -37.19
CA TYR A 1019 31.78 -0.89 -37.44
C TYR A 1019 32.77 0.26 -37.23
N GLU A 1020 33.81 0.10 -36.40
CA GLU A 1020 34.86 1.12 -36.23
C GLU A 1020 36.13 0.82 -37.06
N TRP A 1021 36.54 -0.44 -37.21
CA TRP A 1021 37.85 -0.79 -37.83
C TRP A 1021 37.79 -1.22 -39.31
N LEU A 1022 36.63 -1.61 -39.86
CA LEU A 1022 36.49 -2.19 -41.20
C LEU A 1022 35.42 -1.49 -42.06
N ASN A 1023 35.67 -1.28 -43.36
CA ASN A 1023 34.62 -0.77 -44.26
C ASN A 1023 33.58 -1.87 -44.58
N PRO A 1024 32.28 -1.53 -44.76
CA PRO A 1024 31.23 -2.51 -45.07
C PRO A 1024 31.50 -3.42 -46.28
N ALA A 1025 32.23 -2.93 -47.29
CA ALA A 1025 32.62 -3.72 -48.46
C ALA A 1025 33.64 -4.85 -48.13
N GLN A 1026 34.33 -4.77 -46.98
CA GLN A 1026 35.35 -5.74 -46.55
C GLN A 1026 34.78 -6.82 -45.63
N TRP A 1027 33.59 -6.62 -45.06
CA TRP A 1027 32.99 -7.51 -44.05
C TRP A 1027 32.82 -8.95 -44.54
N GLY A 1028 32.39 -9.16 -45.79
CA GLY A 1028 32.22 -10.52 -46.34
C GLY A 1028 33.54 -11.29 -46.45
N GLN A 1029 34.64 -10.61 -46.81
CA GLN A 1029 35.96 -11.22 -46.94
C GLN A 1029 36.64 -11.43 -45.57
N PHE A 1030 36.40 -10.53 -44.61
CA PHE A 1030 36.83 -10.68 -43.22
C PHE A 1030 36.07 -11.81 -42.51
N TRP A 1031 34.74 -11.87 -42.70
CA TRP A 1031 33.88 -12.92 -42.18
C TRP A 1031 34.36 -14.31 -42.59
N GLN A 1032 34.68 -14.49 -43.87
CA GLN A 1032 35.21 -15.77 -44.40
C GLN A 1032 36.62 -16.13 -43.87
N GLN A 1033 37.35 -15.18 -43.24
CA GLN A 1033 38.66 -15.42 -42.62
C GLN A 1033 38.58 -15.63 -41.10
N LEU A 1034 37.51 -15.19 -40.43
CA LEU A 1034 37.22 -15.60 -39.05
C LEU A 1034 37.01 -17.12 -38.98
N ARG A 1035 37.45 -17.75 -37.90
CA ARG A 1035 37.24 -19.19 -37.71
C ARG A 1035 35.75 -19.53 -37.65
N ALA A 1036 35.35 -20.69 -38.17
CA ALA A 1036 33.94 -21.08 -38.28
C ALA A 1036 33.22 -21.12 -36.92
N ASP A 1037 33.93 -21.42 -35.83
CA ASP A 1037 33.43 -21.35 -34.46
C ASP A 1037 33.32 -19.91 -33.93
N THR A 1038 34.18 -18.97 -34.35
CA THR A 1038 33.96 -17.54 -34.12
C THR A 1038 32.78 -17.03 -34.94
N GLN A 1039 32.68 -17.39 -36.22
CA GLN A 1039 31.52 -17.07 -37.07
C GLN A 1039 30.23 -17.61 -36.44
N ILE A 1040 30.23 -18.86 -35.97
CA ILE A 1040 29.07 -19.46 -35.29
C ILE A 1040 28.85 -18.85 -33.90
N ARG A 1041 29.88 -18.40 -33.18
CA ARG A 1041 29.70 -17.72 -31.88
C ARG A 1041 29.18 -16.30 -32.06
N ILE A 1042 29.64 -15.57 -33.08
CA ILE A 1042 29.08 -14.28 -33.50
C ILE A 1042 27.65 -14.49 -34.01
N LEU A 1043 27.37 -15.47 -34.88
CA LEU A 1043 26.01 -15.78 -35.33
C LEU A 1043 25.13 -16.31 -34.21
N GLU A 1044 25.64 -17.07 -33.23
CA GLU A 1044 24.85 -17.49 -32.08
C GLU A 1044 24.52 -16.28 -31.21
N VAL A 1045 25.50 -15.43 -30.91
CA VAL A 1045 25.28 -14.19 -30.16
C VAL A 1045 24.30 -13.28 -30.89
N LEU A 1046 24.44 -13.09 -32.21
CA LEU A 1046 23.48 -12.38 -33.04
C LEU A 1046 22.13 -13.11 -33.15
N SER A 1047 22.05 -14.45 -33.05
CA SER A 1047 20.79 -15.23 -33.03
C SER A 1047 20.06 -15.19 -31.69
N LEU A 1048 20.80 -14.84 -30.63
CA LEU A 1048 20.31 -14.72 -29.26
C LEU A 1048 19.99 -13.27 -28.91
N SER A 1049 20.61 -12.32 -29.62
CA SER A 1049 20.44 -10.86 -29.45
C SER A 1049 19.51 -10.26 -30.50
N LEU A 1050 19.39 -10.88 -31.67
CA LEU A 1050 18.50 -10.54 -32.77
C LEU A 1050 17.64 -11.77 -33.11
N SER A 1051 16.41 -11.54 -33.56
CA SER A 1051 15.48 -12.61 -33.93
C SER A 1051 15.95 -13.41 -35.18
N PRO A 1052 15.41 -14.62 -35.40
CA PRO A 1052 15.66 -15.40 -36.62
C PRO A 1052 15.27 -14.72 -37.95
N SER A 1053 14.58 -13.59 -37.89
CA SER A 1053 14.23 -12.73 -39.03
C SER A 1053 15.30 -11.67 -39.28
N GLU A 1054 15.84 -11.06 -38.23
CA GLU A 1054 16.96 -10.11 -38.30
C GLU A 1054 18.26 -10.80 -38.70
N MET A 1055 18.52 -12.02 -38.21
CA MET A 1055 19.66 -12.82 -38.65
C MET A 1055 19.68 -13.11 -40.16
N ARG A 1056 18.52 -13.24 -40.81
CA ARG A 1056 18.44 -13.47 -42.27
C ARG A 1056 18.75 -12.22 -43.10
N LEU A 1057 18.74 -11.04 -42.49
CA LEU A 1057 19.09 -9.78 -43.14
C LEU A 1057 20.60 -9.47 -43.07
N LEU A 1058 21.35 -10.19 -42.23
CA LEU A 1058 22.80 -10.01 -42.01
C LEU A 1058 23.67 -11.00 -42.80
N LEU A 1059 23.11 -12.13 -43.24
CA LEU A 1059 23.82 -13.10 -44.06
C LEU A 1059 23.76 -12.66 -45.54
N PRO A 1060 24.90 -12.56 -46.25
CA PRO A 1060 24.88 -12.31 -47.69
C PRO A 1060 24.18 -13.48 -48.39
N SER A 1061 23.28 -13.16 -49.32
CA SER A 1061 22.57 -14.15 -50.11
C SER A 1061 23.55 -14.96 -50.96
N THR A 1062 23.63 -16.26 -50.71
CA THR A 1062 24.09 -17.26 -51.69
C THR A 1062 22.98 -17.56 -52.69
#